data_AF-A0A3A8IZA4-F1
#
_entry.id   AF-A0A3A8IZA4-F1
#
_cell.length_a   1.000
_cell.length_b   1.000
_cell.length_c   1.000
_cell.angle_alpha   90.00
_cell.angle_beta   90.00
_cell.angle_gamma   90.00
#
_symmetry.space_group_name_H-M   'P 1'
#
loop_
_entity.id
_entity.type
_entity.pdbx_description
1 polymer ?
#
loop_
_entity_poly.entity_id
_entity_poly.type
_entity_poly.pdbx_seq_one_letter_code
_entity_poly.pdbx_strand_id
1 'polypeptide(L)'
;MPLVEASSWPEPLQALHARVAAAAPQEAVASSAEWREDFARWVRGASLEERTRAQAAAWGRLSPGERTPAELLFLLATLSELLWPYEEPRPGLLKQLLARRDAAVTALREAGDTESAERIQKESTVTISTVLTRYLKRRPETLSTLVRDVPCTYDGRALRFQDAVEVDLKYVMGTGAKSVDLLEQLRSLLPDTRDGGRDKLTDFIRTRAARMPWREASEVLGERLFALATSQDGRSGMRGFLACYPNGRKEPDWCSRAGLLLARTVEVGGPPAVVENLCDLLTLFDAPPVDGLRGALGALVQSDFETAADLGHARFVLDHCQGTMRKAEPALALTLLWLEERLFRASVRRGVPEAFERRTRARAKLESLPGFTHLVWLAEECAEMWPRFRTPARPGLDGLVAWRKEVTWRMGRKPVLRKAAIEFLLWCAPDEASSEAELATLSLVRNATDRRLVRKMLEHPSPRARFRARSLQSYLQAGAGQDKHAPPSEPSEPATLTASLRHLHVTRAVPVGGRTWLRDRDLEDLLVGAVGRVEAEAAQRHLQRFREETPELVAGLLEGLRSELAHVQAALGSLVASPLSLSMTVHRHPEPPPEAASEIAFVVSVEREGFVRTRRVVRVPVAKLEQRGEGQWLPTFRLGRERLDALLARTEAAFCLFLVPAFVRPELWVMPARLARASMEAQGALSGVPREAAQGASRSLAQWLVYDVLGLWVGDERPDVIDASREGDAAAGFVVDLTVR
;
A
#
# COMPACT_ATOMS: atom_id res chain seq x y z
N MET A 1 -23.56 31.48 25.46
CA MET A 1 -24.41 31.69 26.66
C MET A 1 -23.90 32.92 27.39
N PRO A 2 -24.78 33.79 27.89
CA PRO A 2 -24.38 35.10 28.42
C PRO A 2 -23.69 34.96 29.78
N LEU A 3 -22.67 35.79 29.99
CA LEU A 3 -21.91 35.96 31.23
C LEU A 3 -22.80 36.55 32.32
N VAL A 4 -23.39 35.70 33.17
CA VAL A 4 -24.03 36.12 34.41
C VAL A 4 -22.96 36.13 35.51
N GLU A 5 -22.60 37.31 36.01
CA GLU A 5 -22.01 37.62 37.33
C GLU A 5 -21.13 36.52 38.01
N ALA A 6 -20.11 36.00 37.33
CA ALA A 6 -19.34 34.83 37.80
C ALA A 6 -18.33 35.09 38.95
N SER A 7 -18.38 36.24 39.64
CA SER A 7 -17.36 36.63 40.65
C SER A 7 -17.89 36.82 42.08
N SER A 8 -19.21 36.83 42.27
CA SER A 8 -19.82 37.02 43.59
C SER A 8 -19.95 35.68 44.33
N TRP A 9 -19.74 35.71 45.66
CA TRP A 9 -20.06 34.57 46.50
C TRP A 9 -21.57 34.30 46.46
N PRO A 10 -22.01 33.03 46.56
CA PRO A 10 -23.43 32.72 46.77
C PRO A 10 -24.00 33.54 47.93
N GLU A 11 -25.25 33.96 47.82
CA GLU A 11 -25.93 34.80 48.82
C GLU A 11 -25.73 34.33 50.27
N PRO A 12 -25.83 33.01 50.58
CA PRO A 12 -25.60 32.52 51.95
C PRO A 12 -24.15 32.68 52.47
N LEU A 13 -23.16 32.81 51.58
CA LEU A 13 -21.75 32.98 51.93
C LEU A 13 -21.30 34.45 51.97
N GLN A 14 -22.10 35.39 51.46
CA GLN A 14 -21.71 36.81 51.41
C GLN A 14 -21.50 37.40 52.81
N ALA A 15 -22.36 37.06 53.76
CA ALA A 15 -22.23 37.52 55.15
C ALA A 15 -20.96 36.97 55.84
N LEU A 16 -20.66 35.68 55.63
CA LEU A 16 -19.43 35.06 56.13
C LEU A 16 -18.19 35.73 55.52
N HIS A 17 -18.21 35.95 54.20
CA HIS A 17 -17.10 36.60 53.52
C HIS A 17 -16.91 38.07 53.95
N ALA A 18 -18.00 38.82 54.17
CA ALA A 18 -17.90 40.19 54.66
C ALA A 18 -17.24 40.26 56.06
N ARG A 19 -17.57 39.31 56.95
CA ARG A 19 -16.88 39.15 58.25
C ARG A 19 -15.39 38.86 58.08
N VAL A 20 -15.03 37.95 57.16
CA VAL A 20 -13.63 37.61 56.85
C VAL A 20 -12.86 38.82 56.31
N ALA A 21 -13.44 39.56 55.36
CA ALA A 21 -12.78 40.68 54.70
C ALA A 21 -12.46 41.84 55.67
N ALA A 22 -13.27 42.02 56.72
CA ALA A 22 -13.12 43.06 57.72
C ALA A 22 -12.15 42.71 58.87
N ALA A 23 -11.73 41.44 59.00
CA ALA A 23 -10.93 40.98 60.14
C ALA A 23 -9.46 41.41 60.06
N ALA A 24 -8.91 41.87 61.19
CA ALA A 24 -7.48 42.14 61.31
C ALA A 24 -6.65 40.84 61.29
N PRO A 25 -5.36 40.87 60.92
CA PRO A 25 -4.56 39.64 60.74
C PRO A 25 -4.50 38.74 61.98
N GLN A 26 -4.40 39.31 63.18
CA GLN A 26 -4.33 38.56 64.45
C GLN A 26 -5.68 37.94 64.83
N GLU A 27 -6.78 38.69 64.64
CA GLU A 27 -8.15 38.20 64.85
C GLU A 27 -8.53 37.11 63.84
N ALA A 28 -7.98 37.18 62.63
CA ALA A 28 -8.24 36.21 61.58
C ALA A 28 -7.67 34.82 61.91
N VAL A 29 -6.49 34.74 62.54
CA VAL A 29 -5.91 33.46 62.96
C VAL A 29 -6.79 32.79 64.02
N ALA A 30 -7.23 33.56 65.03
CA ALA A 30 -8.10 33.07 66.10
C ALA A 30 -9.47 32.62 65.57
N SER A 31 -10.03 33.38 64.63
CA SER A 31 -11.38 33.12 64.07
C SER A 31 -11.40 32.07 62.94
N SER A 32 -10.21 31.67 62.44
CA SER A 32 -10.10 30.76 61.28
C SER A 32 -10.74 29.39 61.49
N ALA A 33 -10.81 28.89 62.73
CA ALA A 33 -11.47 27.63 63.07
C ALA A 33 -13.00 27.75 62.99
N GLU A 34 -13.55 28.83 63.55
CA GLU A 34 -15.00 29.14 63.49
C GLU A 34 -15.45 29.32 62.04
N TRP A 35 -14.69 30.08 61.23
CA TRP A 35 -14.99 30.25 59.81
C TRP A 35 -15.01 28.93 59.04
N ARG A 36 -14.12 27.99 59.40
CA ARG A 36 -14.08 26.64 58.82
C ARG A 36 -15.33 25.83 59.16
N GLU A 37 -15.80 25.92 60.39
CA GLU A 37 -17.02 25.23 60.84
C GLU A 37 -18.29 25.82 60.20
N ASP A 38 -18.39 27.15 60.16
CA ASP A 38 -19.47 27.87 59.49
C ASP A 38 -19.54 27.50 58.01
N PHE A 39 -18.37 27.50 57.35
CA PHE A 39 -18.27 27.07 55.95
C PHE A 39 -18.66 25.60 55.77
N ALA A 40 -18.17 24.69 56.62
CA ALA A 40 -18.54 23.27 56.55
C ALA A 40 -20.03 23.03 56.80
N ARG A 41 -20.67 23.82 57.67
CA ARG A 41 -22.12 23.77 57.90
C ARG A 41 -22.88 24.20 56.64
N TRP A 42 -22.44 25.27 55.98
CA TRP A 42 -22.98 25.68 54.69
C TRP A 42 -22.80 24.59 53.62
N VAL A 43 -21.60 24.01 53.48
CA VAL A 43 -21.33 22.95 52.49
C VAL A 43 -22.34 21.80 52.65
N ARG A 44 -22.65 21.35 53.87
CA ARG A 44 -23.62 20.27 54.11
C ARG A 44 -25.03 20.57 53.60
N GLY A 45 -25.45 21.84 53.57
CA GLY A 45 -26.77 22.27 53.10
C GLY A 45 -26.81 22.83 51.67
N ALA A 46 -25.65 23.16 51.10
CA ALA A 46 -25.56 23.82 49.79
C ALA A 46 -25.83 22.88 48.61
N SER A 47 -26.60 23.37 47.65
CA SER A 47 -26.85 22.73 46.36
C SER A 47 -25.59 22.66 45.48
N LEU A 48 -25.61 21.82 44.44
CA LEU A 48 -24.48 21.72 43.50
C LEU A 48 -24.20 23.07 42.81
N GLU A 49 -25.24 23.80 42.40
CA GLU A 49 -25.09 25.11 41.75
C GLU A 49 -24.43 26.16 42.67
N GLU A 50 -24.81 26.18 43.94
CA GLU A 50 -24.20 27.09 44.92
C GLU A 50 -22.74 26.74 45.18
N ARG A 51 -22.41 25.44 45.25
CA ARG A 51 -21.02 24.98 45.37
C ARG A 51 -20.19 25.32 44.14
N THR A 52 -20.73 25.16 42.94
CA THR A 52 -20.06 25.55 41.69
C THR A 52 -19.84 27.05 41.62
N ARG A 53 -20.83 27.87 42.01
CA ARG A 53 -20.66 29.34 42.12
C ARG A 53 -19.60 29.73 43.15
N ALA A 54 -19.58 29.09 44.32
CA ALA A 54 -18.55 29.32 45.34
C ALA A 54 -17.14 28.94 44.82
N GLN A 55 -17.03 27.83 44.08
CA GLN A 55 -15.79 27.43 43.43
C GLN A 55 -15.31 28.46 42.40
N ALA A 56 -16.20 28.96 41.53
CA ALA A 56 -15.87 30.01 40.56
C ALA A 56 -15.42 31.32 41.25
N ALA A 57 -16.12 31.72 42.32
CA ALA A 57 -15.77 32.88 43.13
C ALA A 57 -14.41 32.73 43.83
N ALA A 58 -14.08 31.53 44.33
CA ALA A 58 -12.78 31.20 44.89
C ALA A 58 -11.67 31.28 43.82
N TRP A 59 -11.94 30.82 42.60
CA TRP A 59 -10.99 30.94 41.48
C TRP A 59 -10.65 32.38 41.10
N GLY A 60 -11.65 33.26 41.09
CA GLY A 60 -11.42 34.69 40.88
C GLY A 60 -10.53 35.30 41.97
N ARG A 61 -10.61 34.79 43.20
CA ARG A 61 -9.84 35.29 44.35
C ARG A 61 -8.43 34.71 44.46
N LEU A 62 -8.19 33.51 43.92
CA LEU A 62 -6.85 32.91 43.82
C LEU A 62 -5.97 33.55 42.74
N SER A 63 -6.60 34.16 41.71
CA SER A 63 -5.93 34.89 40.62
C SER A 63 -5.15 36.12 41.15
N PRO A 64 -4.05 36.57 40.49
CA PRO A 64 -3.19 37.66 41.00
C PRO A 64 -3.95 38.94 41.37
N GLY A 65 -3.60 39.55 42.51
CA GLY A 65 -4.27 40.73 43.07
C GLY A 65 -4.07 40.83 44.58
N GLU A 66 -4.20 42.05 45.13
CA GLU A 66 -4.12 42.31 46.56
C GLU A 66 -5.30 41.67 47.30
N ARG A 67 -5.00 41.02 48.42
CA ARG A 67 -5.97 40.32 49.27
C ARG A 67 -5.57 40.54 50.73
N THR A 68 -6.56 40.62 51.61
CA THR A 68 -6.26 40.75 53.04
C THR A 68 -5.72 39.43 53.59
N PRO A 69 -4.86 39.45 54.62
CA PRO A 69 -4.38 38.22 55.27
C PRO A 69 -5.52 37.32 55.75
N ALA A 70 -6.62 37.92 56.22
CA ALA A 70 -7.83 37.21 56.64
C ALA A 70 -8.50 36.45 55.48
N GLU A 71 -8.65 37.08 54.32
CA GLU A 71 -9.20 36.44 53.12
C GLU A 71 -8.31 35.29 52.64
N LEU A 72 -6.98 35.45 52.67
CA LEU A 72 -6.04 34.39 52.33
C LEU A 72 -6.13 33.21 53.29
N LEU A 73 -6.21 33.46 54.61
CA LEU A 73 -6.37 32.42 55.63
C LEU A 73 -7.68 31.67 55.46
N PHE A 74 -8.79 32.37 55.21
CA PHE A 74 -10.08 31.75 54.92
C PHE A 74 -10.01 30.85 53.69
N LEU A 75 -9.46 31.35 52.58
CA LEU A 75 -9.31 30.57 51.35
C LEU A 75 -8.47 29.31 51.61
N LEU A 76 -7.30 29.43 52.25
CA LEU A 76 -6.40 28.31 52.58
C LEU A 76 -7.07 27.27 53.49
N ALA A 77 -7.82 27.71 54.50
CA ALA A 77 -8.49 26.85 55.46
C ALA A 77 -9.69 26.09 54.88
N THR A 78 -10.29 26.60 53.81
CA THR A 78 -11.50 26.03 53.17
C THR A 78 -11.23 25.40 51.79
N LEU A 79 -9.97 25.39 51.32
CA LEU A 79 -9.56 24.87 50.01
C LEU A 79 -10.07 23.46 49.70
N SER A 80 -10.05 22.56 50.68
CA SER A 80 -10.41 21.15 50.49
C SER A 80 -11.84 20.97 49.98
N GLU A 81 -12.74 21.86 50.41
CA GLU A 81 -14.16 21.84 50.08
C GLU A 81 -14.49 22.83 48.95
N LEU A 82 -13.87 24.02 48.93
CA LEU A 82 -14.03 25.01 47.85
C LEU A 82 -13.52 24.50 46.50
N LEU A 83 -12.39 23.80 46.51
CA LEU A 83 -11.75 23.28 45.31
C LEU A 83 -12.04 21.80 45.13
N TRP A 84 -13.24 21.36 45.52
CA TRP A 84 -13.68 20.03 45.17
C TRP A 84 -13.81 19.90 43.64
N PRO A 85 -13.38 18.79 43.02
CA PRO A 85 -13.25 18.70 41.56
C PRO A 85 -14.60 18.52 40.85
N TYR A 86 -15.51 19.48 40.93
CA TYR A 86 -16.76 19.53 40.17
C TYR A 86 -16.50 19.94 38.71
N GLU A 87 -15.63 20.93 38.50
CA GLU A 87 -15.24 21.46 37.19
C GLU A 87 -13.78 21.16 36.80
N GLU A 88 -13.39 21.55 35.58
CA GLU A 88 -12.00 21.48 35.13
C GLU A 88 -11.09 22.40 35.95
N PRO A 89 -9.87 21.95 36.29
CA PRO A 89 -8.94 22.79 37.01
C PRO A 89 -8.40 23.91 36.11
N ARG A 90 -8.18 25.09 36.71
CA ARG A 90 -7.51 26.19 36.01
C ARG A 90 -6.00 25.88 35.84
N PRO A 91 -5.39 26.29 34.71
CA PRO A 91 -3.95 26.11 34.50
C PRO A 91 -3.10 26.80 35.57
N GLY A 92 -2.08 26.11 36.08
CA GLY A 92 -1.16 26.64 37.08
C GLY A 92 -1.75 26.76 38.48
N LEU A 93 -2.77 25.97 38.81
CA LEU A 93 -3.41 25.96 40.13
C LEU A 93 -2.39 25.86 41.28
N LEU A 94 -1.47 24.90 41.21
CA LEU A 94 -0.50 24.68 42.28
C LEU A 94 0.36 25.92 42.52
N LYS A 95 0.83 26.58 41.46
CA LYS A 95 1.60 27.82 41.54
C LYS A 95 0.82 28.93 42.23
N GLN A 96 -0.47 29.07 41.93
CA GLN A 96 -1.33 30.07 42.58
C GLN A 96 -1.53 29.75 44.07
N LEU A 97 -1.81 28.50 44.41
CA LEU A 97 -2.00 28.09 45.81
C LEU A 97 -0.73 28.30 46.64
N LEU A 98 0.44 27.97 46.09
CA LEU A 98 1.74 28.22 46.73
C LEU A 98 1.99 29.70 46.93
N ALA A 99 1.75 30.54 45.91
CA ALA A 99 1.90 31.98 46.02
C ALA A 99 0.96 32.60 47.08
N ARG A 100 -0.28 32.13 47.19
CA ARG A 100 -1.24 32.60 48.21
C ARG A 100 -0.88 32.14 49.61
N ARG A 101 -0.38 30.91 49.76
CA ARG A 101 0.21 30.44 51.02
C ARG A 101 1.38 31.33 51.44
N ASP A 102 2.32 31.57 50.54
CA ASP A 102 3.55 32.31 50.84
C ASP A 102 3.26 33.78 51.17
N ALA A 103 2.25 34.39 50.54
CA ALA A 103 1.75 35.72 50.89
C ALA A 103 1.13 35.75 52.31
N ALA A 104 0.31 34.75 52.67
CA ALA A 104 -0.29 34.67 54.01
C ALA A 104 0.77 34.45 55.10
N VAL A 105 1.74 33.55 54.84
CA VAL A 105 2.85 33.27 55.76
C VAL A 105 3.75 34.48 55.94
N THR A 106 4.07 35.21 54.86
CA THR A 106 4.87 36.44 54.92
C THR A 106 4.15 37.51 55.73
N ALA A 107 2.85 37.74 55.49
CA ALA A 107 2.08 38.73 56.24
C ALA A 107 2.01 38.43 57.75
N LEU A 108 1.91 37.15 58.14
CA LEU A 108 1.94 36.75 59.56
C LEU A 108 3.32 36.93 60.20
N ARG A 109 4.41 36.64 59.45
CA ARG A 109 5.78 36.87 59.92
C ARG A 109 6.07 38.36 60.09
N GLU A 110 5.64 39.20 59.15
CA GLU A 110 5.75 40.66 59.25
C GLU A 110 4.95 41.23 60.43
N ALA A 111 3.82 40.59 60.77
CA ALA A 111 3.03 40.92 61.96
C ALA A 111 3.61 40.37 63.29
N GLY A 112 4.75 39.67 63.24
CA GLY A 112 5.45 39.13 64.42
C GLY A 112 4.95 37.77 64.92
N ASP A 113 4.02 37.11 64.23
CA ASP A 113 3.44 35.82 64.63
C ASP A 113 4.08 34.66 63.87
N THR A 114 5.30 34.31 64.27
CA THR A 114 6.10 33.25 63.64
C THR A 114 5.54 31.84 63.89
N GLU A 115 4.97 31.59 65.08
CA GLU A 115 4.41 30.29 65.45
C GLU A 115 3.17 29.96 64.62
N SER A 116 2.23 30.91 64.49
CA SER A 116 1.07 30.71 63.61
C SER A 116 1.47 30.61 62.15
N ALA A 117 2.49 31.37 61.71
CA ALA A 117 2.99 31.28 60.34
C ALA A 117 3.52 29.87 60.01
N GLU A 118 4.26 29.23 60.92
CA GLU A 118 4.74 27.84 60.74
C GLU A 118 3.59 26.83 60.75
N ARG A 119 2.61 26.99 61.64
CA ARG A 119 1.43 26.13 61.71
C ARG A 119 0.63 26.20 60.42
N ILE A 120 0.32 27.41 59.94
CA ILE A 120 -0.43 27.64 58.70
C ILE A 120 0.35 27.09 57.50
N GLN A 121 1.68 27.25 57.46
CA GLN A 121 2.51 26.68 56.40
C GLN A 121 2.38 25.15 56.34
N LYS A 122 2.41 24.45 57.49
CA LYS A 122 2.25 22.98 57.57
C LYS A 122 0.83 22.55 57.17
N GLU A 123 -0.20 23.14 57.78
CA GLU A 123 -1.62 22.78 57.54
C GLU A 123 -2.04 23.03 56.08
N SER A 124 -1.67 24.18 55.52
CA SER A 124 -1.98 24.52 54.13
C SER A 124 -1.28 23.60 53.14
N THR A 125 -0.04 23.18 53.41
CA THR A 125 0.70 22.24 52.53
C THR A 125 0.03 20.87 52.47
N VAL A 126 -0.45 20.35 53.61
CA VAL A 126 -1.23 19.10 53.67
C VAL A 126 -2.57 19.24 52.93
N THR A 127 -3.22 20.40 53.09
CA THR A 127 -4.50 20.69 52.43
C THR A 127 -4.34 20.79 50.91
N ILE A 128 -3.31 21.49 50.42
CA ILE A 128 -2.98 21.60 49.00
C ILE A 128 -2.68 20.20 48.41
N SER A 129 -1.89 19.38 49.12
CA SER A 129 -1.60 17.99 48.73
C SER A 129 -2.89 17.16 48.59
N THR A 130 -3.83 17.35 49.52
CA THR A 130 -5.15 16.68 49.50
C THR A 130 -6.00 17.14 48.30
N VAL A 131 -6.04 18.43 48.02
CA VAL A 131 -6.76 19.00 46.86
C VAL A 131 -6.22 18.44 45.56
N LEU A 132 -4.90 18.47 45.36
CA LEU A 132 -4.26 17.89 44.18
C LEU A 132 -4.58 16.39 44.04
N THR A 133 -4.44 15.63 45.13
CA THR A 133 -4.74 14.19 45.12
C THR A 133 -6.20 13.92 44.74
N ARG A 134 -7.16 14.72 45.23
CA ARG A 134 -8.59 14.62 44.88
C ARG A 134 -8.82 14.91 43.40
N TYR A 135 -8.24 15.98 42.86
CA TYR A 135 -8.33 16.32 41.44
C TYR A 135 -7.80 15.18 40.57
N LEU A 136 -6.58 14.73 40.85
CA LEU A 136 -5.91 13.71 40.04
C LEU A 136 -6.58 12.34 40.12
N LYS A 137 -7.17 11.98 41.28
CA LYS A 137 -7.96 10.75 41.41
C LYS A 137 -9.20 10.76 40.52
N ARG A 138 -9.81 11.94 40.30
CA ARG A 138 -11.01 12.09 39.46
C ARG A 138 -10.65 12.28 37.98
N ARG A 139 -9.64 13.11 37.71
CA ARG A 139 -9.18 13.60 36.40
C ARG A 139 -7.64 13.53 36.27
N PRO A 140 -7.07 12.32 36.14
CA PRO A 140 -5.61 12.13 36.05
C PRO A 140 -4.95 12.90 34.89
N GLU A 141 -5.68 13.11 33.80
CA GLU A 141 -5.26 13.82 32.58
C GLU A 141 -4.90 15.31 32.80
N THR A 142 -5.24 15.87 33.96
CA THR A 142 -5.06 17.29 34.26
C THR A 142 -3.75 17.63 34.98
N LEU A 143 -2.91 16.64 35.30
CA LEU A 143 -1.70 16.81 36.11
C LEU A 143 -0.77 17.92 35.59
N SER A 144 -0.34 17.88 34.32
CA SER A 144 0.55 18.91 33.76
C SER A 144 -0.07 20.30 33.80
N THR A 145 -1.40 20.39 33.63
CA THR A 145 -2.15 21.65 33.68
C THR A 145 -2.19 22.20 35.11
N LEU A 146 -2.40 21.34 36.10
CA LEU A 146 -2.44 21.69 37.53
C LEU A 146 -1.11 22.23 38.04
N VAL A 147 0.00 21.58 37.64
CA VAL A 147 1.33 21.82 38.21
C VAL A 147 2.25 22.64 37.31
N ARG A 148 1.70 23.21 36.23
CA ARG A 148 2.42 24.02 35.24
C ARG A 148 3.38 25.02 35.91
N ASP A 149 4.62 25.04 35.42
CA ASP A 149 5.75 25.88 35.90
C ASP A 149 6.19 25.62 37.35
N VAL A 150 5.85 24.48 37.95
CA VAL A 150 6.30 24.11 39.31
C VAL A 150 7.29 22.95 39.23
N PRO A 151 8.56 23.13 39.65
CA PRO A 151 9.55 22.07 39.60
C PRO A 151 9.16 20.93 40.56
N CYS A 152 9.43 19.69 40.12
CA CYS A 152 9.11 18.51 40.91
C CYS A 152 10.32 17.56 41.06
N THR A 153 10.24 16.69 42.07
CA THR A 153 11.13 15.55 42.25
C THR A 153 10.32 14.32 42.62
N TYR A 154 10.86 13.14 42.33
CA TYR A 154 10.20 11.86 42.64
C TYR A 154 11.10 11.02 43.56
N ASP A 155 10.56 10.62 44.70
CA ASP A 155 11.32 9.90 45.73
C ASP A 155 11.22 8.37 45.62
N GLY A 156 10.40 7.86 44.70
CA GLY A 156 10.09 6.43 44.54
C GLY A 156 8.66 6.07 44.95
N ARG A 157 7.95 6.97 45.63
CA ARG A 157 6.56 6.80 46.06
C ARG A 157 5.67 7.99 45.66
N ALA A 158 6.13 9.21 45.91
CA ALA A 158 5.36 10.43 45.74
C ALA A 158 6.07 11.43 44.84
N LEU A 159 5.29 12.20 44.09
CA LEU A 159 5.76 13.43 43.48
C LEU A 159 5.80 14.52 44.53
N ARG A 160 6.95 15.19 44.66
CA ARG A 160 7.16 16.33 45.53
C ARG A 160 7.34 17.59 44.71
N PHE A 161 6.48 18.58 44.95
CA PHE A 161 6.55 19.89 44.31
C PHE A 161 7.04 20.94 45.32
N GLN A 162 8.04 21.73 44.91
CA GLN A 162 8.76 22.66 45.81
C GLN A 162 9.15 22.05 47.17
N ASP A 163 9.54 20.77 47.17
CA ASP A 163 10.00 20.02 48.34
C ASP A 163 9.00 19.92 49.53
N ALA A 164 7.73 20.30 49.33
CA ALA A 164 6.74 20.37 50.41
C ALA A 164 5.39 19.73 50.05
N VAL A 165 4.86 19.98 48.85
CA VAL A 165 3.55 19.43 48.44
C VAL A 165 3.75 18.05 47.85
N GLU A 166 3.10 17.04 48.44
CA GLU A 166 3.30 15.63 48.07
C GLU A 166 2.04 15.04 47.43
N VAL A 167 2.22 14.32 46.33
CA VAL A 167 1.17 13.50 45.69
C VAL A 167 1.65 12.06 45.63
N ASP A 168 1.12 11.21 46.49
CA ASP A 168 1.42 9.78 46.49
C ASP A 168 0.72 9.09 45.30
N LEU A 169 1.54 8.62 44.36
CA LEU A 169 1.06 8.04 43.10
C LEU A 169 0.23 6.78 43.34
N LYS A 170 0.41 6.07 44.46
CA LYS A 170 -0.38 4.88 44.80
C LYS A 170 -1.88 5.18 44.90
N TYR A 171 -2.25 6.36 45.40
CA TYR A 171 -3.67 6.73 45.60
C TYR A 171 -4.31 7.34 44.35
N VAL A 172 -3.49 7.84 43.43
CA VAL A 172 -3.93 8.51 42.21
C VAL A 172 -3.99 7.55 41.02
N MET A 173 -3.12 6.53 41.03
CA MET A 173 -3.10 5.46 40.03
C MET A 173 -4.48 4.78 39.95
N GLY A 174 -5.21 5.04 38.88
CA GLY A 174 -6.44 4.33 38.52
C GLY A 174 -6.17 2.97 37.87
N THR A 175 -7.22 2.29 37.47
CA THR A 175 -7.18 1.11 36.60
C THR A 175 -7.64 1.47 35.18
N GLY A 176 -7.16 0.73 34.16
CA GLY A 176 -7.59 0.91 32.76
C GLY A 176 -7.10 2.22 32.12
N ALA A 177 -7.95 2.87 31.32
CA ALA A 177 -7.62 4.08 30.56
C ALA A 177 -7.03 5.22 31.43
N LYS A 178 -7.58 5.40 32.64
CA LYS A 178 -7.11 6.42 33.60
C LYS A 178 -5.64 6.26 33.99
N SER A 179 -5.10 5.04 34.00
CA SER A 179 -3.67 4.83 34.26
C SER A 179 -2.80 5.23 33.08
N VAL A 180 -3.30 5.07 31.84
CA VAL A 180 -2.56 5.47 30.64
C VAL A 180 -2.44 7.00 30.59
N ASP A 181 -3.55 7.71 30.83
CA ASP A 181 -3.55 9.17 30.88
C ASP A 181 -2.61 9.71 31.95
N LEU A 182 -2.65 9.15 33.16
CA LEU A 182 -1.74 9.56 34.24
C LEU A 182 -0.27 9.32 33.88
N LEU A 183 0.07 8.14 33.34
CA LEU A 183 1.45 7.83 32.93
C LEU A 183 1.95 8.79 31.85
N GLU A 184 1.09 9.20 30.91
CA GLU A 184 1.43 10.21 29.92
C GLU A 184 1.68 11.58 30.53
N GLN A 185 0.86 11.97 31.50
CA GLN A 185 1.11 13.21 32.24
C GLN A 185 2.44 13.14 33.02
N LEU A 186 2.73 12.02 33.68
CA LEU A 186 4.00 11.82 34.39
C LEU A 186 5.20 11.90 33.42
N ARG A 187 5.07 11.31 32.23
CA ARG A 187 6.09 11.39 31.18
C ARG A 187 6.30 12.84 30.72
N SER A 188 5.23 13.61 30.56
CA SER A 188 5.32 15.03 30.17
C SER A 188 6.03 15.90 31.21
N LEU A 189 6.06 15.48 32.48
CA LEU A 189 6.76 16.17 33.57
C LEU A 189 8.25 15.82 33.68
N LEU A 190 8.74 14.79 32.97
CA LEU A 190 10.15 14.37 33.05
C LEU A 190 11.15 15.51 32.75
N PRO A 191 10.93 16.40 31.76
CA PRO A 191 11.82 17.54 31.54
C PRO A 191 11.94 18.45 32.76
N ASP A 192 10.81 18.72 33.44
CA ASP A 192 10.71 19.61 34.61
C ASP A 192 11.06 18.93 35.94
N THR A 193 11.36 17.62 35.91
CA THR A 193 11.75 16.84 37.09
C THR A 193 13.25 17.00 37.34
N ARG A 194 13.64 17.28 38.59
CA ARG A 194 15.05 17.38 39.01
C ARG A 194 15.80 16.05 38.77
N ASP A 195 17.09 16.13 38.43
CA ASP A 195 17.89 14.97 37.96
C ASP A 195 17.84 13.76 38.91
N GLY A 196 17.94 13.98 40.23
CA GLY A 196 17.90 12.88 41.22
C GLY A 196 16.56 12.13 41.32
N GLY A 197 15.47 12.69 40.78
CA GLY A 197 14.15 12.06 40.73
C GLY A 197 13.73 11.59 39.33
N ARG A 198 14.37 12.12 38.27
CA ARG A 198 13.99 11.84 36.87
C ARG A 198 14.17 10.36 36.50
N ASP A 199 15.28 9.75 36.89
CA ASP A 199 15.54 8.33 36.60
C ASP A 199 14.56 7.41 37.34
N LYS A 200 14.32 7.70 38.62
CA LYS A 200 13.33 6.97 39.45
C LYS A 200 11.93 7.07 38.86
N LEU A 201 11.54 8.24 38.35
CA LEU A 201 10.23 8.45 37.74
C LEU A 201 10.13 7.68 36.41
N THR A 202 11.19 7.70 35.61
CA THR A 202 11.26 6.93 34.36
C THR A 202 11.12 5.42 34.62
N ASP A 203 11.82 4.88 35.62
CA ASP A 203 11.72 3.47 36.00
C ASP A 203 10.35 3.11 36.59
N PHE A 204 9.72 4.03 37.34
CA PHE A 204 8.35 3.86 37.81
C PHE A 204 7.36 3.76 36.64
N ILE A 205 7.43 4.69 35.67
CA ILE A 205 6.59 4.69 34.48
C ILE A 205 6.77 3.37 33.73
N ARG A 206 8.02 2.96 33.47
CA ARG A 206 8.33 1.71 32.77
C ARG A 206 7.75 0.49 33.49
N THR A 207 7.95 0.40 34.81
CA THR A 207 7.48 -0.73 35.64
C THR A 207 5.96 -0.81 35.64
N ARG A 208 5.27 0.33 35.66
CA ARG A 208 3.80 0.35 35.61
C ARG A 208 3.26 0.10 34.22
N ALA A 209 3.86 0.68 33.19
CA ALA A 209 3.47 0.42 31.81
C ALA A 209 3.57 -1.07 31.45
N ALA A 210 4.61 -1.76 31.93
CA ALA A 210 4.79 -3.20 31.72
C ALA A 210 3.68 -4.08 32.33
N ARG A 211 2.95 -3.57 33.34
CA ARG A 211 1.86 -4.30 34.01
C ARG A 211 0.48 -3.99 33.43
N MET A 212 0.37 -3.04 32.49
CA MET A 212 -0.91 -2.66 31.90
C MET A 212 -1.36 -3.65 30.81
N PRO A 213 -2.67 -3.84 30.62
CA PRO A 213 -3.21 -4.54 29.46
C PRO A 213 -2.83 -3.80 28.18
N TRP A 214 -1.84 -4.33 27.46
CA TRP A 214 -1.25 -3.63 26.32
C TRP A 214 -2.23 -3.40 25.16
N ARG A 215 -3.22 -4.30 24.97
CA ARG A 215 -4.25 -4.14 23.92
C ARG A 215 -5.05 -2.85 24.05
N GLU A 216 -5.38 -2.44 25.27
CA GLU A 216 -6.15 -1.21 25.53
C GLU A 216 -5.26 0.03 25.48
N ALA A 217 -4.01 -0.09 25.96
CA ALA A 217 -3.08 1.03 25.99
C ALA A 217 -2.47 1.36 24.61
N SER A 218 -2.32 0.37 23.73
CA SER A 218 -1.59 0.50 22.46
C SER A 218 -2.20 1.56 21.53
N GLU A 219 -3.52 1.66 21.45
CA GLU A 219 -4.18 2.61 20.56
C GLU A 219 -3.93 4.06 21.00
N VAL A 220 -4.21 4.38 22.27
CA VAL A 220 -4.02 5.71 22.85
C VAL A 220 -2.55 6.12 22.81
N LEU A 221 -1.64 5.22 23.18
CA LEU A 221 -0.19 5.49 23.14
C LEU A 221 0.30 5.69 21.70
N GLY A 222 -0.25 4.94 20.74
CA GLY A 222 0.05 5.12 19.32
C GLY A 222 -0.29 6.51 18.82
N GLU A 223 -1.49 7.03 19.12
CA GLU A 223 -1.87 8.39 18.74
C GLU A 223 -0.92 9.46 19.29
N ARG A 224 -0.51 9.33 20.55
CA ARG A 224 0.45 10.24 21.18
C ARG A 224 1.83 10.17 20.52
N LEU A 225 2.30 8.97 20.20
CA LEU A 225 3.56 8.78 19.49
C LEU A 225 3.55 9.46 18.12
N PHE A 226 2.47 9.32 17.34
CA PHE A 226 2.38 9.94 16.02
C PHE A 226 2.19 11.45 16.08
N ALA A 227 1.51 11.97 17.11
CA ALA A 227 1.47 13.42 17.36
C ALA A 227 2.89 13.97 17.63
N LEU A 228 3.72 13.25 18.40
CA LEU A 228 5.12 13.61 18.62
C LEU A 228 5.93 13.55 17.31
N ALA A 229 5.75 12.51 16.50
CA ALA A 229 6.45 12.37 15.22
C ALA A 229 6.18 13.54 14.25
N THR A 230 4.99 14.13 14.32
CA THR A 230 4.61 15.30 13.51
C THR A 230 4.99 16.65 14.14
N SER A 231 5.54 16.67 15.35
CA SER A 231 5.89 17.89 16.09
C SER A 231 7.34 18.36 15.84
N GLN A 232 7.63 19.63 16.15
CA GLN A 232 8.97 20.21 16.00
C GLN A 232 10.02 19.56 16.92
N ASP A 233 9.63 19.14 18.13
CA ASP A 233 10.50 18.46 19.11
C ASP A 233 10.46 16.92 19.00
N GLY A 234 10.01 16.40 17.86
CA GLY A 234 9.67 14.99 17.69
C GLY A 234 10.81 14.01 18.01
N ARG A 235 12.05 14.29 17.59
CA ARG A 235 13.19 13.35 17.77
C ARG A 235 13.45 12.95 19.22
N SER A 236 13.66 13.94 20.09
CA SER A 236 13.94 13.70 21.52
C SER A 236 12.71 13.16 22.23
N GLY A 237 11.53 13.70 21.90
CA GLY A 237 10.24 13.26 22.45
C GLY A 237 9.93 11.79 22.17
N MET A 238 10.13 11.32 20.93
CA MET A 238 9.87 9.93 20.53
C MET A 238 10.83 8.93 21.20
N ARG A 239 12.13 9.27 21.31
CA ARG A 239 13.11 8.41 22.00
C ARG A 239 12.77 8.26 23.48
N GLY A 240 12.42 9.37 24.15
CA GLY A 240 11.95 9.35 25.54
C GLY A 240 10.65 8.55 25.70
N PHE A 241 9.71 8.71 24.77
CA PHE A 241 8.46 7.96 24.73
C PHE A 241 8.71 6.44 24.64
N LEU A 242 9.50 5.99 23.66
CA LEU A 242 9.80 4.57 23.47
C LEU A 242 10.78 4.01 24.51
N ALA A 243 11.42 4.84 25.33
CA ALA A 243 12.17 4.40 26.51
C ALA A 243 11.25 4.08 27.71
N CYS A 244 10.11 4.79 27.79
CA CYS A 244 9.06 4.53 28.78
C CYS A 244 8.17 3.34 28.38
N TYR A 245 7.94 3.17 27.06
CA TYR A 245 7.06 2.14 26.50
C TYR A 245 7.80 1.18 25.56
N PRO A 246 8.67 0.30 26.09
CA PRO A 246 9.50 -0.58 25.26
C PRO A 246 8.70 -1.60 24.43
N ASN A 247 7.50 -2.01 24.91
CA ASN A 247 6.61 -2.90 24.16
C ASN A 247 6.16 -2.27 22.83
N GLY A 248 6.07 -0.94 22.76
CA GLY A 248 5.76 -0.20 21.54
C GLY A 248 6.70 -0.50 20.38
N ARG A 249 7.99 -0.79 20.66
CA ARG A 249 8.97 -1.13 19.61
C ARG A 249 8.71 -2.47 18.92
N LYS A 250 7.82 -3.29 19.49
CA LYS A 250 7.41 -4.60 18.95
C LYS A 250 6.02 -4.54 18.30
N GLU A 251 5.39 -3.37 18.26
CA GLU A 251 4.04 -3.22 17.70
C GLU A 251 4.05 -3.13 16.17
N PRO A 252 3.52 -4.15 15.47
CA PRO A 252 3.53 -4.17 14.00
C PRO A 252 2.62 -3.08 13.42
N ASP A 253 1.52 -2.75 14.11
CA ASP A 253 0.57 -1.74 13.66
C ASP A 253 1.17 -0.34 13.71
N TRP A 254 1.97 -0.05 14.74
CA TRP A 254 2.68 1.22 14.86
C TRP A 254 3.74 1.36 13.76
N CYS A 255 4.54 0.33 13.51
CA CYS A 255 5.51 0.36 12.41
C CYS A 255 4.82 0.52 11.04
N SER A 256 3.69 -0.17 10.82
CA SER A 256 2.92 -0.07 9.59
C SER A 256 2.34 1.34 9.40
N ARG A 257 1.77 1.92 10.47
CA ARG A 257 1.25 3.30 10.47
C ARG A 257 2.36 4.33 10.23
N ALA A 258 3.54 4.15 10.84
CA ALA A 258 4.70 5.00 10.59
C ALA A 258 5.13 4.96 9.12
N GLY A 259 5.21 3.77 8.52
CA GLY A 259 5.52 3.60 7.10
C GLY A 259 4.48 4.24 6.17
N LEU A 260 3.17 4.10 6.46
CA LEU A 260 2.10 4.74 5.69
C LEU A 260 2.12 6.27 5.79
N LEU A 261 2.36 6.80 6.98
CA LEU A 261 2.51 8.24 7.19
C LEU A 261 3.73 8.78 6.42
N LEU A 262 4.85 8.03 6.45
CA LEU A 262 6.04 8.38 5.67
C LEU A 262 5.73 8.40 4.17
N ALA A 263 5.07 7.36 3.64
CA ALA A 263 4.71 7.26 2.23
C ALA A 263 3.87 8.48 1.78
N ARG A 264 2.82 8.79 2.54
CA ARG A 264 1.97 9.95 2.27
C ARG A 264 2.72 11.27 2.35
N THR A 265 3.64 11.41 3.31
CA THR A 265 4.45 12.64 3.47
C THR A 265 5.41 12.83 2.31
N VAL A 266 6.02 11.74 1.82
CA VAL A 266 6.90 11.74 0.64
C VAL A 266 6.11 12.10 -0.61
N GLU A 267 4.94 11.51 -0.83
CA GLU A 267 4.11 11.74 -2.02
C GLU A 267 3.54 13.16 -2.10
N VAL A 268 2.99 13.66 -0.99
CA VAL A 268 2.32 14.97 -0.91
C VAL A 268 3.33 16.13 -0.77
N GLY A 269 4.57 15.85 -0.34
CA GLY A 269 5.59 16.88 -0.11
C GLY A 269 5.41 17.59 1.23
N GLY A 270 5.31 16.83 2.34
CA GLY A 270 5.19 17.38 3.69
C GLY A 270 6.50 17.97 4.25
N PRO A 271 6.51 18.48 5.49
CA PRO A 271 7.70 19.12 6.06
C PRO A 271 8.89 18.13 6.20
N PRO A 272 10.13 18.51 5.85
CA PRO A 272 11.30 17.64 5.96
C PRO A 272 11.53 17.08 7.37
N ALA A 273 11.29 17.89 8.40
CA ALA A 273 11.40 17.46 9.80
C ALA A 273 10.50 16.26 10.14
N VAL A 274 9.33 16.14 9.51
CA VAL A 274 8.41 15.01 9.72
C VAL A 274 8.95 13.74 9.05
N VAL A 275 9.52 13.86 7.85
CA VAL A 275 10.20 12.75 7.16
C VAL A 275 11.37 12.24 7.99
N GLU A 276 12.19 13.16 8.50
CA GLU A 276 13.31 12.88 9.40
C GLU A 276 12.85 12.13 10.66
N ASN A 277 11.83 12.65 11.35
CA ASN A 277 11.25 12.05 12.54
C ASN A 277 10.72 10.63 12.27
N LEU A 278 9.97 10.43 11.17
CA LEU A 278 9.39 9.13 10.84
C LEU A 278 10.46 8.10 10.44
N CYS A 279 11.52 8.52 9.74
CA CYS A 279 12.68 7.68 9.47
C CYS A 279 13.36 7.24 10.77
N ASP A 280 13.66 8.18 11.66
CA ASP A 280 14.26 7.86 12.96
C ASP A 280 13.36 6.96 13.79
N LEU A 281 12.05 7.21 13.81
CA LEU A 281 11.08 6.37 14.50
C LEU A 281 11.09 4.94 13.95
N LEU A 282 11.15 4.78 12.64
CA LEU A 282 11.23 3.48 11.99
C LEU A 282 12.49 2.71 12.42
N THR A 283 13.64 3.37 12.58
CA THR A 283 14.85 2.70 13.09
C THR A 283 14.72 2.17 14.52
N LEU A 284 13.79 2.70 15.31
CA LEU A 284 13.53 2.26 16.68
C LEU A 284 12.69 0.98 16.75
N PHE A 285 12.09 0.54 15.62
CA PHE A 285 11.42 -0.76 15.49
C PHE A 285 12.41 -1.81 14.95
N ASP A 286 13.28 -2.31 15.83
CA ASP A 286 14.36 -3.25 15.49
C ASP A 286 14.16 -4.66 16.08
N ALA A 287 12.99 -4.91 16.67
CA ALA A 287 12.66 -6.15 17.36
C ALA A 287 11.69 -7.03 16.54
N PRO A 288 12.01 -8.32 16.29
CA PRO A 288 11.11 -9.24 15.60
C PRO A 288 9.72 -9.30 16.26
N PRO A 289 8.62 -9.38 15.48
CA PRO A 289 8.55 -9.56 14.03
C PRO A 289 8.67 -8.27 13.21
N VAL A 290 8.83 -7.12 13.88
CA VAL A 290 8.80 -5.80 13.26
C VAL A 290 10.18 -5.45 12.70
N ASP A 291 10.19 -4.87 11.51
CA ASP A 291 11.39 -4.38 10.86
C ASP A 291 11.12 -3.01 10.25
N GLY A 292 11.52 -1.98 10.97
CA GLY A 292 11.26 -0.61 10.56
C GLY A 292 12.04 -0.18 9.32
N LEU A 293 13.19 -0.79 8.99
CA LEU A 293 13.87 -0.52 7.72
C LEU A 293 13.04 -0.99 6.53
N ARG A 294 12.42 -2.17 6.65
CA ARG A 294 11.43 -2.65 5.66
C ARG A 294 10.20 -1.74 5.61
N GLY A 295 9.78 -1.18 6.74
CA GLY A 295 8.73 -0.15 6.80
C GLY A 295 9.10 1.13 6.03
N ALA A 296 10.31 1.65 6.23
CA ALA A 296 10.81 2.87 5.62
C ALA A 296 11.00 2.72 4.10
N LEU A 297 11.65 1.65 3.66
CA LEU A 297 11.76 1.33 2.23
C LEU A 297 10.38 1.06 1.63
N GLY A 298 9.50 0.40 2.38
CA GLY A 298 8.13 0.09 1.96
C GLY A 298 7.32 1.34 1.61
N ALA A 299 7.58 2.46 2.27
CA ALA A 299 7.00 3.75 1.93
C ALA A 299 7.37 4.16 0.48
N LEU A 300 8.64 4.02 0.11
CA LEU A 300 9.13 4.36 -1.23
C LEU A 300 8.76 3.33 -2.31
N VAL A 301 8.61 2.06 -1.94
CA VAL A 301 8.15 1.01 -2.87
C VAL A 301 6.79 1.38 -3.47
N GLN A 302 5.91 2.00 -2.67
CA GLN A 302 4.55 2.38 -3.09
C GLN A 302 4.52 3.70 -3.84
N SER A 303 5.46 4.60 -3.57
CA SER A 303 5.51 5.92 -4.17
C SER A 303 5.84 5.89 -5.66
N ASP A 304 5.22 6.80 -6.42
CA ASP A 304 5.58 7.07 -7.80
C ASP A 304 6.51 8.29 -7.90
N PHE A 305 7.80 8.02 -8.13
CA PHE A 305 8.81 9.07 -8.26
C PHE A 305 8.62 9.95 -9.49
N GLU A 306 7.87 9.50 -10.50
CA GLU A 306 7.59 10.31 -11.68
C GLU A 306 6.62 11.44 -11.34
N THR A 307 5.65 11.18 -10.47
CA THR A 307 4.62 12.16 -10.05
C THR A 307 4.90 12.83 -8.71
N ALA A 308 5.92 12.39 -7.97
CA ALA A 308 6.26 12.94 -6.65
C ALA A 308 6.58 14.45 -6.71
N ALA A 309 6.03 15.24 -5.79
CA ALA A 309 6.27 16.68 -5.75
C ALA A 309 7.75 17.03 -5.52
N ASP A 310 8.41 16.31 -4.62
CA ASP A 310 9.82 16.50 -4.28
C ASP A 310 10.58 15.15 -4.22
N LEU A 311 11.67 15.06 -4.98
CA LEU A 311 12.58 13.91 -4.92
C LEU A 311 13.53 13.97 -3.72
N GLY A 312 13.66 15.13 -3.05
CA GLY A 312 14.45 15.36 -1.85
C GLY A 312 14.06 14.43 -0.70
N HIS A 313 12.76 14.24 -0.46
CA HIS A 313 12.28 13.30 0.56
C HIS A 313 12.67 11.86 0.25
N ALA A 314 12.50 11.41 -1.00
CA ALA A 314 12.91 10.05 -1.40
C ALA A 314 14.42 9.85 -1.25
N ARG A 315 15.23 10.85 -1.61
CA ARG A 315 16.70 10.84 -1.41
C ARG A 315 17.06 10.69 0.07
N PHE A 316 16.44 11.50 0.93
CA PHE A 316 16.68 11.45 2.36
C PHE A 316 16.37 10.07 2.95
N VAL A 317 15.20 9.51 2.63
CA VAL A 317 14.79 8.18 3.12
C VAL A 317 15.77 7.10 2.67
N LEU A 318 16.24 7.12 1.42
CA LEU A 318 17.22 6.16 0.91
C LEU A 318 18.59 6.31 1.60
N ASP A 319 19.08 7.54 1.75
CA ASP A 319 20.35 7.81 2.43
C ASP A 319 20.29 7.35 3.90
N HIS A 320 19.17 7.61 4.57
CA HIS A 320 18.93 7.18 5.93
C HIS A 320 18.88 5.65 6.05
N CYS A 321 18.12 4.97 5.19
CA CYS A 321 18.03 3.50 5.17
C CYS A 321 19.39 2.87 4.87
N GLN A 322 20.17 3.44 3.94
CA GLN A 322 21.49 2.95 3.62
C GLN A 322 22.48 3.13 4.77
N GLY A 323 22.41 4.24 5.51
CA GLY A 323 23.27 4.51 6.67
C GLY A 323 22.94 3.65 7.90
N THR A 324 21.69 3.18 8.02
CA THR A 324 21.19 2.41 9.16
C THR A 324 21.14 0.90 8.91
N MET A 325 21.17 0.47 7.65
CA MET A 325 21.21 -0.93 7.27
C MET A 325 22.46 -1.63 7.83
N ARG A 326 22.24 -2.75 8.52
CA ARG A 326 23.32 -3.59 9.06
C ARG A 326 24.10 -4.25 7.90
N LYS A 327 25.42 -4.39 8.06
CA LYS A 327 26.33 -5.03 7.08
C LYS A 327 26.03 -6.55 6.97
N ALA A 328 24.96 -6.97 6.27
CA ALA A 328 24.74 -8.32 5.70
C ALA A 328 23.26 -8.60 5.30
N GLU A 329 22.50 -7.64 4.75
CA GLU A 329 21.11 -7.88 4.31
C GLU A 329 20.91 -7.72 2.79
N PRO A 330 21.16 -8.78 1.99
CA PRO A 330 21.03 -8.75 0.53
C PRO A 330 19.62 -8.41 0.01
N ALA A 331 18.55 -8.73 0.74
CA ALA A 331 17.18 -8.39 0.35
C ALA A 331 16.89 -6.89 0.46
N LEU A 332 17.32 -6.26 1.56
CA LEU A 332 17.26 -4.81 1.76
C LEU A 332 18.16 -4.10 0.75
N ALA A 333 19.37 -4.62 0.53
CA ALA A 333 20.29 -4.06 -0.46
C ALA A 333 19.73 -4.12 -1.88
N LEU A 334 19.09 -5.22 -2.28
CA LEU A 334 18.41 -5.33 -3.58
C LEU A 334 17.28 -4.32 -3.72
N THR A 335 16.48 -4.15 -2.67
CA THR A 335 15.39 -3.17 -2.63
C THR A 335 15.92 -1.73 -2.73
N LEU A 336 16.99 -1.42 -1.99
CA LEU A 336 17.69 -0.13 -2.05
C LEU A 336 18.24 0.14 -3.45
N LEU A 337 18.92 -0.84 -4.07
CA LEU A 337 19.45 -0.70 -5.43
C LEU A 337 18.35 -0.44 -6.45
N TRP A 338 17.22 -1.14 -6.33
CA TRP A 338 16.07 -0.93 -7.22
C TRP A 338 15.41 0.44 -7.01
N LEU A 339 15.27 0.91 -5.77
CA LEU A 339 14.72 2.24 -5.49
C LEU A 339 15.68 3.36 -5.93
N GLU A 340 16.99 3.20 -5.72
CA GLU A 340 18.00 4.14 -6.24
C GLU A 340 18.00 4.17 -7.78
N GLU A 341 17.78 3.03 -8.43
CA GLU A 341 17.64 2.97 -9.89
C GLU A 341 16.39 3.71 -10.38
N ARG A 342 15.25 3.54 -9.69
CA ARG A 342 14.02 4.29 -10.00
C ARG A 342 14.22 5.79 -9.78
N LEU A 343 14.84 6.18 -8.67
CA LEU A 343 15.12 7.57 -8.34
C LEU A 343 16.07 8.20 -9.37
N PHE A 344 17.08 7.45 -9.81
CA PHE A 344 18.01 7.86 -10.86
C PHE A 344 17.25 8.14 -12.16
N ARG A 345 16.41 7.21 -12.62
CA ARG A 345 15.63 7.38 -13.86
C ARG A 345 14.69 8.58 -13.80
N ALA A 346 13.98 8.77 -12.69
CA ALA A 346 13.15 9.96 -12.46
C ALA A 346 13.98 11.25 -12.42
N SER A 347 15.14 11.24 -11.76
CA SER A 347 16.06 12.39 -11.66
C SER A 347 16.62 12.80 -13.03
N VAL A 348 16.98 11.83 -13.87
CA VAL A 348 17.45 12.09 -15.25
C VAL A 348 16.35 12.73 -16.09
N ARG A 349 15.12 12.22 -16.03
CA ARG A 349 13.97 12.82 -16.74
C ARG A 349 13.67 14.24 -16.30
N ARG A 350 13.90 14.56 -15.01
CA ARG A 350 13.74 15.90 -14.44
C ARG A 350 14.98 16.80 -14.60
N GLY A 351 16.04 16.33 -15.26
CA GLY A 351 17.24 17.14 -15.52
C GLY A 351 18.09 17.43 -14.29
N VAL A 352 18.07 16.59 -13.25
CA VAL A 352 18.90 16.78 -12.05
C VAL A 352 20.36 16.46 -12.38
N PRO A 353 21.31 17.41 -12.22
CA PRO A 353 22.69 17.25 -12.67
C PRO A 353 23.47 16.15 -11.93
N GLU A 354 23.26 16.01 -10.61
CA GLU A 354 24.01 15.06 -9.76
C GLU A 354 23.49 13.60 -9.83
N ALA A 355 22.54 13.30 -10.71
CA ALA A 355 21.86 12.00 -10.75
C ALA A 355 22.84 10.82 -10.96
N PHE A 356 23.80 10.97 -11.87
CA PHE A 356 24.80 9.95 -12.17
C PHE A 356 25.78 9.73 -11.02
N GLU A 357 26.32 10.81 -10.44
CA GLU A 357 27.25 10.74 -9.32
C GLU A 357 26.60 10.10 -8.08
N ARG A 358 25.33 10.42 -7.80
CA ARG A 358 24.56 9.79 -6.73
C ARG A 358 24.44 8.29 -6.95
N ARG A 359 24.03 7.85 -8.14
CA ARG A 359 23.88 6.42 -8.47
C ARG A 359 25.19 5.67 -8.23
N THR A 360 26.32 6.24 -8.63
CA THR A 360 27.66 5.67 -8.41
C THR A 360 28.02 5.58 -6.93
N ARG A 361 27.80 6.66 -6.16
CA ARG A 361 28.06 6.67 -4.71
C ARG A 361 27.20 5.66 -3.95
N ALA A 362 25.92 5.54 -4.30
CA ALA A 362 25.00 4.59 -3.68
C ALA A 362 25.45 3.14 -3.93
N ARG A 363 25.92 2.83 -5.15
CA ARG A 363 26.44 1.52 -5.53
C ARG A 363 27.75 1.15 -4.81
N ALA A 364 28.70 2.08 -4.77
CA ALA A 364 30.02 1.84 -4.15
C ALA A 364 29.91 1.39 -2.69
N LYS A 365 28.95 1.95 -1.93
CA LYS A 365 28.69 1.55 -0.54
C LYS A 365 28.19 0.12 -0.38
N LEU A 366 27.60 -0.48 -1.41
CA LEU A 366 27.01 -1.82 -1.40
C LEU A 366 27.86 -2.86 -2.15
N GLU A 367 28.95 -2.44 -2.77
CA GLU A 367 29.80 -3.28 -3.62
C GLU A 367 30.42 -4.47 -2.88
N SER A 368 30.67 -4.32 -1.58
CA SER A 368 31.19 -5.39 -0.72
C SER A 368 30.22 -6.56 -0.47
N LEU A 369 28.95 -6.45 -0.90
CA LEU A 369 27.95 -7.49 -0.65
C LEU A 369 28.13 -8.73 -1.56
N PRO A 370 27.88 -9.94 -1.04
CA PRO A 370 28.02 -11.16 -1.81
C PRO A 370 27.02 -11.21 -2.97
N GLY A 371 27.55 -11.31 -4.19
CA GLY A 371 26.75 -11.35 -5.42
C GLY A 371 26.15 -10.00 -5.81
N PHE A 372 26.78 -8.89 -5.37
CA PHE A 372 26.42 -7.52 -5.72
C PHE A 372 26.07 -7.33 -7.21
N THR A 373 26.89 -7.87 -8.12
CA THR A 373 26.65 -7.79 -9.57
C THR A 373 25.29 -8.37 -10.00
N HIS A 374 24.86 -9.48 -9.39
CA HIS A 374 23.55 -10.08 -9.65
C HIS A 374 22.40 -9.26 -9.04
N LEU A 375 22.63 -8.66 -7.87
CA LEU A 375 21.64 -7.77 -7.23
C LEU A 375 21.42 -6.50 -8.05
N VAL A 376 22.51 -5.86 -8.52
CA VAL A 376 22.45 -4.69 -9.40
C VAL A 376 21.72 -5.03 -10.69
N TRP A 377 22.06 -6.15 -11.32
CA TRP A 377 21.38 -6.59 -12.53
C TRP A 377 19.87 -6.75 -12.32
N LEU A 378 19.44 -7.48 -11.29
CA LEU A 378 18.00 -7.69 -11.06
C LEU A 378 17.28 -6.37 -10.74
N ALA A 379 17.92 -5.47 -9.99
CA ALA A 379 17.39 -4.14 -9.73
C ALA A 379 17.20 -3.31 -11.01
N GLU A 380 18.21 -3.28 -11.89
CA GLU A 380 18.15 -2.57 -13.18
C GLU A 380 17.09 -3.15 -14.12
N GLU A 381 17.09 -4.48 -14.28
CA GLU A 381 16.12 -5.18 -15.12
C GLU A 381 14.68 -4.93 -14.65
N CYS A 382 14.41 -5.07 -13.35
CA CYS A 382 13.07 -4.82 -12.82
C CYS A 382 12.67 -3.33 -12.92
N ALA A 383 13.61 -2.40 -12.73
CA ALA A 383 13.34 -0.97 -12.89
C ALA A 383 13.03 -0.59 -14.35
N GLU A 384 13.55 -1.33 -15.32
CA GLU A 384 13.27 -1.15 -16.74
C GLU A 384 12.00 -1.87 -17.20
N MET A 385 11.85 -3.13 -16.80
CA MET A 385 10.83 -4.02 -17.31
C MET A 385 9.47 -3.77 -16.64
N TRP A 386 9.39 -3.57 -15.32
CA TRP A 386 8.11 -3.42 -14.63
C TRP A 386 7.26 -2.23 -15.13
N PRO A 387 7.83 -1.05 -15.43
CA PRO A 387 7.06 0.04 -16.05
C PRO A 387 6.42 -0.34 -17.39
N ARG A 388 7.01 -1.27 -18.17
CA ARG A 388 6.45 -1.71 -19.45
C ARG A 388 5.16 -2.50 -19.31
N PHE A 389 4.84 -3.05 -18.13
CA PHE A 389 3.56 -3.72 -17.89
C PHE A 389 2.37 -2.77 -17.95
N ARG A 390 2.60 -1.46 -17.76
CA ARG A 390 1.59 -0.40 -17.86
C ARG A 390 1.46 0.18 -19.26
N THR A 391 2.34 -0.19 -20.20
CA THR A 391 2.40 0.42 -21.54
C THR A 391 2.08 -0.60 -22.63
N PRO A 392 1.76 -0.14 -23.86
CA PRO A 392 1.56 -1.04 -25.00
C PRO A 392 2.79 -1.88 -25.36
N ALA A 393 3.97 -1.50 -24.86
CA ALA A 393 5.24 -2.20 -25.05
C ALA A 393 5.49 -3.33 -24.03
N ARG A 394 4.42 -3.94 -23.46
CA ARG A 394 4.53 -5.05 -22.51
C ARG A 394 5.27 -6.23 -23.16
N PRO A 395 6.22 -6.88 -22.45
CA PRO A 395 6.88 -8.07 -22.97
C PRO A 395 5.87 -9.19 -23.28
N GLY A 396 6.03 -9.85 -24.42
CA GLY A 396 5.24 -11.03 -24.78
C GLY A 396 5.59 -12.26 -23.93
N LEU A 397 4.77 -13.31 -24.02
CA LEU A 397 4.91 -14.52 -23.19
C LEU A 397 6.31 -15.16 -23.29
N ASP A 398 6.86 -15.28 -24.50
CA ASP A 398 8.20 -15.84 -24.71
C ASP A 398 9.30 -14.99 -24.07
N GLY A 399 9.15 -13.66 -24.13
CA GLY A 399 10.04 -12.71 -23.45
C GLY A 399 9.97 -12.85 -21.93
N LEU A 400 8.78 -13.07 -21.38
CA LEU A 400 8.58 -13.30 -19.95
C LEU A 400 9.15 -14.65 -19.51
N VAL A 401 8.99 -15.71 -20.31
CA VAL A 401 9.62 -17.02 -20.07
C VAL A 401 11.14 -16.91 -20.09
N ALA A 402 11.70 -16.22 -21.08
CA ALA A 402 13.14 -15.99 -21.18
C ALA A 402 13.67 -15.20 -19.97
N TRP A 403 12.95 -14.14 -19.57
CA TRP A 403 13.27 -13.37 -18.37
C TRP A 403 13.27 -14.22 -17.10
N ARG A 404 12.24 -15.06 -16.88
CA ARG A 404 12.19 -15.97 -15.72
C ARG A 404 13.34 -16.98 -15.70
N LYS A 405 13.72 -17.51 -16.87
CA LYS A 405 14.89 -18.39 -17.00
C LYS A 405 16.18 -17.67 -16.59
N GLU A 406 16.35 -16.42 -17.05
CA GLU A 406 17.53 -15.61 -16.72
C GLU A 406 17.60 -15.27 -15.22
N VAL A 407 16.47 -14.87 -14.61
CA VAL A 407 16.37 -14.67 -13.15
C VAL A 407 16.75 -15.94 -12.40
N THR A 408 16.23 -17.09 -12.83
CA THR A 408 16.53 -18.39 -12.20
C THR A 408 17.99 -18.78 -12.37
N TRP A 409 18.61 -18.46 -13.51
CA TRP A 409 20.00 -18.74 -13.78
C TRP A 409 20.94 -17.90 -12.90
N ARG A 410 20.71 -16.58 -12.81
CA ARG A 410 21.54 -15.64 -12.04
C ARG A 410 21.31 -15.74 -10.53
N MET A 411 20.06 -15.82 -10.10
CA MET A 411 19.69 -15.77 -8.67
C MET A 411 19.57 -17.15 -8.04
N GLY A 412 19.25 -18.19 -8.83
CA GLY A 412 18.91 -19.54 -8.35
C GLY A 412 20.05 -20.33 -7.71
N ARG A 413 21.31 -20.07 -8.11
CA ARG A 413 22.45 -20.90 -7.68
C ARG A 413 22.82 -20.70 -6.21
N LYS A 414 22.95 -19.44 -5.77
CA LYS A 414 23.39 -19.12 -4.39
C LYS A 414 22.17 -18.94 -3.47
N PRO A 415 22.09 -19.64 -2.31
CA PRO A 415 20.95 -19.54 -1.39
C PRO A 415 20.67 -18.11 -0.90
N VAL A 416 21.73 -17.33 -0.67
CA VAL A 416 21.65 -15.93 -0.23
C VAL A 416 20.96 -15.05 -1.29
N LEU A 417 21.29 -15.26 -2.58
CA LEU A 417 20.69 -14.52 -3.70
C LEU A 417 19.25 -14.97 -3.96
N ARG A 418 18.96 -16.27 -3.86
CA ARG A 418 17.58 -16.78 -3.94
C ARG A 418 16.70 -16.15 -2.87
N LYS A 419 17.15 -16.13 -1.63
CA LYS A 419 16.41 -15.53 -0.52
C LYS A 419 16.12 -14.05 -0.78
N ALA A 420 17.12 -13.30 -1.23
CA ALA A 420 16.97 -11.89 -1.58
C ALA A 420 15.97 -11.67 -2.72
N ALA A 421 16.07 -12.46 -3.80
CA ALA A 421 15.18 -12.37 -4.95
C ALA A 421 13.73 -12.73 -4.60
N ILE A 422 13.50 -13.80 -3.83
CA ILE A 422 12.16 -14.21 -3.39
C ILE A 422 11.51 -13.09 -2.58
N GLU A 423 12.22 -12.53 -1.59
CA GLU A 423 11.69 -11.44 -0.77
C GLU A 423 11.41 -10.20 -1.61
N PHE A 424 12.36 -9.79 -2.47
CA PHE A 424 12.24 -8.62 -3.34
C PHE A 424 11.08 -8.74 -4.33
N LEU A 425 10.93 -9.87 -5.02
CA LEU A 425 9.87 -10.07 -6.02
C LEU A 425 8.49 -10.01 -5.36
N LEU A 426 8.32 -10.69 -4.23
CA LEU A 426 7.04 -10.67 -3.51
C LEU A 426 6.73 -9.30 -2.91
N TRP A 427 7.74 -8.55 -2.50
CA TRP A 427 7.54 -7.26 -1.84
C TRP A 427 7.43 -6.08 -2.82
N CYS A 428 8.35 -5.97 -3.77
CA CYS A 428 8.58 -4.75 -4.56
C CYS A 428 7.88 -4.72 -5.91
N ALA A 429 7.47 -5.88 -6.46
CA ALA A 429 6.80 -5.90 -7.75
C ALA A 429 5.50 -5.08 -7.67
N PRO A 430 5.23 -4.19 -8.64
CA PRO A 430 3.96 -3.47 -8.70
C PRO A 430 2.82 -4.45 -9.03
N ASP A 431 1.57 -4.03 -8.83
CA ASP A 431 0.41 -4.93 -8.97
C ASP A 431 0.29 -5.47 -10.40
N GLU A 432 0.66 -4.67 -11.40
CA GLU A 432 0.67 -5.07 -12.83
C GLU A 432 1.72 -6.14 -13.17
N ALA A 433 2.76 -6.28 -12.35
CA ALA A 433 3.80 -7.29 -12.49
C ALA A 433 3.68 -8.40 -11.43
N SER A 434 2.59 -8.43 -10.64
CA SER A 434 2.41 -9.39 -9.54
C SER A 434 2.50 -10.83 -10.00
N SER A 435 1.76 -11.19 -11.05
CA SER A 435 1.71 -12.56 -11.58
C SER A 435 3.09 -13.03 -12.04
N GLU A 436 3.85 -12.18 -12.72
CA GLU A 436 5.21 -12.53 -13.18
C GLU A 436 6.21 -12.63 -12.03
N ALA A 437 6.07 -11.80 -11.00
CA ALA A 437 6.88 -11.90 -9.79
C ALA A 437 6.60 -13.20 -9.02
N GLU A 438 5.34 -13.63 -8.97
CA GLU A 438 4.92 -14.89 -8.34
C GLU A 438 5.45 -16.10 -9.13
N LEU A 439 5.35 -16.09 -10.46
CA LEU A 439 5.90 -17.15 -11.32
C LEU A 439 7.42 -17.22 -11.26
N ALA A 440 8.11 -16.07 -11.25
CA ALA A 440 9.56 -16.01 -11.05
C ALA A 440 9.94 -16.55 -9.66
N THR A 441 9.15 -16.25 -8.62
CA THR A 441 9.35 -16.78 -7.27
C THR A 441 9.21 -18.29 -7.24
N LEU A 442 8.19 -18.86 -7.88
CA LEU A 442 8.03 -20.32 -8.00
C LEU A 442 9.23 -20.98 -8.68
N SER A 443 9.78 -20.34 -9.72
CA SER A 443 10.97 -20.83 -10.43
C SER A 443 12.25 -20.79 -9.57
N LEU A 444 12.28 -19.92 -8.55
CA LEU A 444 13.39 -19.80 -7.60
C LEU A 444 13.27 -20.77 -6.41
N VAL A 445 12.07 -21.20 -6.02
CA VAL A 445 11.88 -22.10 -4.87
C VAL A 445 12.34 -23.52 -5.24
N ARG A 446 13.48 -23.95 -4.70
CA ARG A 446 14.08 -25.27 -5.02
C ARG A 446 13.97 -26.28 -3.88
N ASN A 447 13.99 -25.82 -2.64
CA ASN A 447 14.09 -26.70 -1.47
C ASN A 447 13.17 -26.29 -0.32
N ALA A 448 13.16 -27.11 0.74
CA ALA A 448 12.34 -26.87 1.94
C ALA A 448 12.69 -25.54 2.65
N THR A 449 13.95 -25.08 2.58
CA THR A 449 14.38 -23.81 3.16
C THR A 449 13.75 -22.62 2.43
N ASP A 450 13.72 -22.68 1.09
CA ASP A 450 13.06 -21.66 0.27
C ASP A 450 11.54 -21.65 0.51
N ARG A 451 10.91 -22.82 0.69
CA ARG A 451 9.49 -22.93 1.08
C ARG A 451 9.21 -22.33 2.47
N ARG A 452 10.12 -22.54 3.43
CA ARG A 452 10.04 -21.91 4.76
C ARG A 452 10.18 -20.40 4.68
N LEU A 453 11.01 -19.89 3.75
CA LEU A 453 11.11 -18.46 3.50
C LEU A 453 9.79 -17.88 2.99
N VAL A 454 9.16 -18.50 1.98
CA VAL A 454 7.83 -18.05 1.49
C VAL A 454 6.81 -18.06 2.62
N ARG A 455 6.82 -19.07 3.50
CA ARG A 455 5.95 -19.08 4.68
C ARG A 455 6.27 -17.96 5.66
N LYS A 456 7.55 -17.64 5.88
CA LYS A 456 7.97 -16.51 6.72
C LYS A 456 7.47 -15.17 6.17
N MET A 457 7.28 -15.05 4.86
CA MET A 457 6.72 -13.84 4.24
C MET A 457 5.26 -13.54 4.66
N LEU A 458 4.55 -14.49 5.28
CA LEU A 458 3.23 -14.23 5.89
C LEU A 458 3.28 -13.25 7.06
N GLU A 459 4.45 -13.12 7.69
CA GLU A 459 4.72 -12.20 8.80
C GLU A 459 5.41 -10.91 8.31
N HIS A 460 5.58 -10.75 6.99
CA HIS A 460 6.29 -9.60 6.43
C HIS A 460 5.52 -8.28 6.68
N PRO A 461 6.19 -7.15 6.98
CA PRO A 461 5.51 -5.87 7.25
C PRO A 461 4.61 -5.41 6.09
N SER A 462 5.04 -5.61 4.85
CA SER A 462 4.24 -5.26 3.66
C SER A 462 3.01 -6.18 3.48
N PRO A 463 1.78 -5.62 3.42
CA PRO A 463 0.58 -6.39 3.08
C PRO A 463 0.67 -7.11 1.73
N ARG A 464 1.24 -6.48 0.69
CA ARG A 464 1.42 -7.07 -0.64
C ARG A 464 2.22 -8.37 -0.59
N ALA A 465 3.35 -8.33 0.12
CA ALA A 465 4.19 -9.51 0.31
C ALA A 465 3.43 -10.64 1.02
N ARG A 466 2.63 -10.31 2.04
CA ARG A 466 1.80 -11.29 2.77
C ARG A 466 0.73 -11.91 1.87
N PHE A 467 0.02 -11.12 1.06
CA PHE A 467 -0.99 -11.63 0.15
C PHE A 467 -0.39 -12.57 -0.90
N ARG A 468 0.70 -12.16 -1.56
CA ARG A 468 1.38 -13.00 -2.55
C ARG A 468 1.96 -14.28 -1.92
N ALA A 469 2.50 -14.20 -0.71
CA ALA A 469 2.97 -15.37 0.03
C ALA A 469 1.83 -16.36 0.35
N ARG A 470 0.63 -15.87 0.69
CA ARG A 470 -0.57 -16.72 0.87
C ARG A 470 -0.95 -17.43 -0.43
N SER A 471 -0.96 -16.70 -1.56
CA SER A 471 -1.23 -17.28 -2.89
C SER A 471 -0.27 -18.42 -3.19
N LEU A 472 1.04 -18.20 -3.01
CA LEU A 472 2.06 -19.20 -3.27
C LEU A 472 2.05 -20.39 -2.31
N GLN A 473 1.63 -20.21 -1.06
CA GLN A 473 1.61 -21.28 -0.07
C GLN A 473 0.66 -22.42 -0.47
N SER A 474 -0.50 -22.09 -1.05
CA SER A 474 -1.47 -23.07 -1.52
C SER A 474 -0.86 -24.02 -2.57
N TYR A 475 -0.08 -23.46 -3.49
CA TYR A 475 0.62 -24.19 -4.56
C TYR A 475 1.76 -25.06 -4.02
N LEU A 476 2.59 -24.50 -3.14
CA LEU A 476 3.72 -25.22 -2.54
C LEU A 476 3.27 -26.34 -1.58
N GLN A 477 2.04 -26.30 -1.08
CA GLN A 477 1.43 -27.36 -0.27
C GLN A 477 0.80 -28.47 -1.14
N ALA A 478 0.17 -28.12 -2.26
CA ALA A 478 -0.40 -29.11 -3.19
C ALA A 478 0.66 -30.06 -3.79
N GLY A 479 1.89 -29.59 -4.01
CA GLY A 479 3.01 -30.44 -4.46
C GLY A 479 3.72 -31.25 -3.36
N ALA A 480 3.25 -31.20 -2.11
CA ALA A 480 3.89 -31.87 -0.97
C ALA A 480 3.10 -33.10 -0.44
N GLY A 481 1.95 -33.41 -1.02
CA GLY A 481 1.07 -34.46 -0.53
C GLY A 481 0.43 -35.28 -1.64
N GLN A 482 1.12 -36.34 -2.06
CA GLN A 482 0.62 -37.69 -2.37
C GLN A 482 1.73 -38.47 -3.10
N ASP A 483 2.65 -39.06 -2.34
CA ASP A 483 3.26 -40.37 -2.60
C ASP A 483 4.41 -40.60 -1.61
N LYS A 484 4.16 -41.45 -0.61
CA LYS A 484 5.15 -41.79 0.43
C LYS A 484 6.20 -42.82 -0.03
N HIS A 485 6.19 -43.27 -1.28
CA HIS A 485 7.10 -44.32 -1.78
C HIS A 485 7.69 -44.06 -3.19
N ALA A 486 7.99 -42.81 -3.54
CA ALA A 486 8.88 -42.53 -4.67
C ALA A 486 10.14 -41.82 -4.16
N PRO A 487 11.36 -42.18 -4.63
CA PRO A 487 12.56 -41.40 -4.34
C PRO A 487 12.35 -39.98 -4.89
N PRO A 488 12.98 -38.95 -4.29
CA PRO A 488 12.76 -37.57 -4.69
C PRO A 488 13.25 -37.39 -6.13
N SER A 489 12.34 -37.45 -7.10
CA SER A 489 12.63 -36.99 -8.44
C SER A 489 12.86 -35.49 -8.36
N GLU A 490 14.07 -35.06 -8.71
CA GLU A 490 14.37 -33.66 -8.94
C GLU A 490 13.30 -33.07 -9.87
N PRO A 491 12.71 -31.90 -9.55
CA PRO A 491 11.86 -31.20 -10.51
C PRO A 491 12.76 -30.65 -11.62
N SER A 492 13.02 -31.49 -12.62
CA SER A 492 13.83 -31.17 -13.81
C SER A 492 13.07 -30.35 -14.86
N GLU A 493 11.83 -29.94 -14.61
CA GLU A 493 11.07 -29.12 -15.55
C GLU A 493 10.51 -27.85 -14.90
N PRO A 494 10.67 -26.69 -15.56
CA PRO A 494 10.04 -25.45 -15.10
C PRO A 494 8.53 -25.64 -15.11
N ALA A 495 7.84 -25.02 -14.14
CA ALA A 495 6.38 -25.06 -14.01
C ALA A 495 5.71 -25.01 -15.39
N THR A 496 5.06 -26.10 -15.79
CA THR A 496 4.39 -26.21 -17.08
C THR A 496 3.43 -25.03 -17.23
N LEU A 497 3.28 -24.53 -18.45
CA LEU A 497 2.41 -23.40 -18.81
C LEU A 497 0.99 -23.61 -18.23
N THR A 498 0.54 -24.86 -18.17
CA THR A 498 -0.69 -25.36 -17.54
C THR A 498 -0.79 -25.09 -16.02
N ALA A 499 0.32 -25.18 -15.28
CA ALA A 499 0.36 -24.87 -13.85
C ALA A 499 0.36 -23.35 -13.60
N SER A 500 0.93 -22.57 -14.52
CA SER A 500 0.92 -21.10 -14.48
C SER A 500 -0.49 -20.54 -14.79
N LEU A 501 -1.23 -21.19 -15.71
CA LEU A 501 -2.61 -20.85 -16.04
C LEU A 501 -3.60 -21.16 -14.91
N ARG A 502 -3.41 -22.26 -14.17
CA ARG A 502 -4.19 -22.57 -12.95
C ARG A 502 -4.08 -21.48 -11.88
N HIS A 503 -2.93 -20.83 -11.77
CA HIS A 503 -2.67 -19.77 -10.80
C HIS A 503 -3.38 -18.45 -11.16
N LEU A 504 -3.42 -18.08 -12.45
CA LEU A 504 -4.11 -16.88 -12.93
C LEU A 504 -5.64 -16.97 -12.71
N HIS A 505 -6.22 -18.13 -12.98
CA HIS A 505 -7.67 -18.35 -12.83
C HIS A 505 -8.14 -18.34 -11.36
N VAL A 506 -7.30 -18.83 -10.43
CA VAL A 506 -7.62 -18.89 -8.99
C VAL A 506 -7.43 -17.54 -8.29
N THR A 507 -6.55 -16.67 -8.79
CA THR A 507 -6.13 -15.48 -8.04
C THR A 507 -7.07 -14.28 -8.14
N ARG A 508 -8.11 -14.27 -9.00
CA ARG A 508 -9.08 -13.15 -9.17
C ARG A 508 -8.43 -11.77 -8.87
N ALA A 509 -7.25 -11.53 -9.44
CA ALA A 509 -6.73 -10.18 -9.53
C ALA A 509 -7.79 -9.42 -10.32
N VAL A 510 -8.23 -8.27 -9.79
CA VAL A 510 -9.28 -7.42 -10.39
C VAL A 510 -9.16 -7.47 -11.91
N PRO A 511 -10.18 -8.00 -12.64
CA PRO A 511 -10.03 -8.20 -14.07
C PRO A 511 -9.84 -6.81 -14.68
N VAL A 512 -8.62 -6.53 -15.12
CA VAL A 512 -8.41 -5.55 -16.18
C VAL A 512 -9.19 -6.13 -17.35
N GLY A 513 -10.38 -5.59 -17.60
CA GLY A 513 -11.34 -6.19 -18.52
C GLY A 513 -10.69 -6.58 -19.83
N GLY A 514 -11.01 -7.78 -20.32
CA GLY A 514 -10.65 -8.20 -21.67
C GLY A 514 -11.05 -7.16 -22.72
N ARG A 515 -10.34 -7.14 -23.84
CA ARG A 515 -10.57 -6.24 -24.98
C ARG A 515 -11.80 -6.63 -25.79
N THR A 516 -12.32 -7.84 -25.57
CA THR A 516 -13.50 -8.37 -26.23
C THR A 516 -14.69 -8.46 -25.28
N TRP A 517 -15.85 -8.85 -25.82
CA TRP A 517 -17.05 -9.11 -25.03
C TRP A 517 -16.90 -10.29 -24.05
N LEU A 518 -15.87 -11.14 -24.22
CA LEU A 518 -15.53 -12.22 -23.29
C LEU A 518 -15.12 -11.66 -21.91
N ARG A 519 -14.55 -10.44 -21.89
CA ARG A 519 -14.08 -9.73 -20.69
C ARG A 519 -13.08 -10.50 -19.82
N ASP A 520 -12.50 -11.58 -20.35
CA ASP A 520 -11.48 -12.40 -19.72
C ASP A 520 -10.16 -12.24 -20.49
N ARG A 521 -9.24 -11.48 -19.92
CA ARG A 521 -7.95 -11.17 -20.55
C ARG A 521 -7.05 -12.41 -20.67
N ASP A 522 -7.07 -13.29 -19.68
CA ASP A 522 -6.19 -14.47 -19.68
C ASP A 522 -6.66 -15.46 -20.76
N LEU A 523 -7.97 -15.59 -20.93
CA LEU A 523 -8.56 -16.33 -22.04
C LEU A 523 -8.22 -15.70 -23.40
N GLU A 524 -8.35 -14.37 -23.54
CA GLU A 524 -8.01 -13.68 -24.78
C GLU A 524 -6.52 -13.86 -25.13
N ASP A 525 -5.61 -13.70 -24.17
CA ASP A 525 -4.17 -13.90 -24.36
C ASP A 525 -3.84 -15.37 -24.68
N LEU A 526 -4.57 -16.34 -24.09
CA LEU A 526 -4.47 -17.76 -24.43
C LEU A 526 -4.87 -18.02 -25.88
N LEU A 527 -6.00 -17.47 -26.33
CA LEU A 527 -6.48 -17.61 -27.70
C LEU A 527 -5.52 -16.97 -28.69
N VAL A 528 -5.00 -15.76 -28.39
CA VAL A 528 -3.98 -15.11 -29.23
C VAL A 528 -2.72 -15.96 -29.29
N GLY A 529 -2.27 -16.51 -28.16
CA GLY A 529 -1.11 -17.40 -28.13
C GLY A 529 -1.30 -18.70 -28.91
N ALA A 530 -2.51 -19.29 -28.85
CA ALA A 530 -2.84 -20.51 -29.58
C ALA A 530 -2.86 -20.28 -31.10
N VAL A 531 -3.59 -19.26 -31.55
CA VAL A 531 -3.63 -18.89 -32.98
C VAL A 531 -2.24 -18.46 -33.45
N GLY A 532 -1.49 -17.74 -32.62
CA GLY A 532 -0.13 -17.28 -32.92
C GLY A 532 0.88 -18.42 -33.13
N ARG A 533 0.72 -19.57 -32.46
CA ARG A 533 1.56 -20.75 -32.71
C ARG A 533 1.35 -21.32 -34.11
N VAL A 534 0.10 -21.48 -34.52
CA VAL A 534 -0.26 -21.98 -35.86
C VAL A 534 0.20 -20.98 -36.93
N GLU A 535 -0.01 -19.69 -36.67
CA GLU A 535 0.43 -18.59 -37.53
C GLU A 535 1.95 -18.63 -37.74
N ALA A 536 2.72 -18.75 -36.65
CA ALA A 536 4.18 -18.81 -36.71
C ALA A 536 4.69 -20.06 -37.44
N GLU A 537 4.06 -21.21 -37.19
CA GLU A 537 4.37 -22.47 -37.87
C GLU A 537 4.11 -22.38 -39.39
N ALA A 538 2.99 -21.78 -39.79
CA ALA A 538 2.67 -21.54 -41.19
C ALA A 538 3.68 -20.59 -41.85
N ALA A 539 4.02 -19.48 -41.20
CA ALA A 539 4.99 -18.52 -41.72
C ALA A 539 6.41 -19.11 -41.84
N GLN A 540 6.82 -19.96 -40.90
CA GLN A 540 8.12 -20.66 -40.94
C GLN A 540 8.19 -21.69 -42.05
N ARG A 541 7.11 -22.46 -42.27
CA ARG A 541 7.05 -23.49 -43.31
C ARG A 541 6.75 -22.93 -44.71
N HIS A 542 6.40 -21.65 -44.82
CA HIS A 542 6.08 -21.01 -46.11
C HIS A 542 7.20 -21.20 -47.14
N LEU A 543 8.48 -21.09 -46.72
CA LEU A 543 9.64 -21.32 -47.58
C LEU A 543 9.69 -22.73 -48.22
N GLN A 544 9.19 -23.74 -47.50
CA GLN A 544 9.19 -25.13 -47.95
C GLN A 544 7.95 -25.45 -48.78
N ARG A 545 6.84 -24.74 -48.53
CA ARG A 545 5.51 -25.07 -49.05
C ARG A 545 4.95 -24.06 -50.06
N PHE A 546 5.63 -22.95 -50.37
CA PHE A 546 5.08 -21.89 -51.25
C PHE A 546 4.66 -22.36 -52.66
N ARG A 547 5.19 -23.51 -53.11
CA ARG A 547 4.85 -24.12 -54.40
C ARG A 547 3.52 -24.87 -54.38
N GLU A 548 3.03 -25.26 -53.21
CA GLU A 548 1.72 -25.88 -53.05
C GLU A 548 0.60 -24.91 -53.43
N GLU A 549 -0.53 -25.43 -53.86
CA GLU A 549 -1.67 -24.60 -54.26
C GLU A 549 -2.22 -23.84 -53.05
N THR A 550 -2.65 -22.59 -53.23
CA THR A 550 -3.14 -21.75 -52.12
C THR A 550 -4.27 -22.42 -51.31
N PRO A 551 -5.24 -23.13 -51.92
CA PRO A 551 -6.24 -23.89 -51.16
C PRO A 551 -5.65 -24.97 -50.24
N GLU A 552 -4.52 -25.60 -50.60
CA GLU A 552 -3.87 -26.62 -49.76
C GLU A 552 -3.18 -25.99 -48.54
N LEU A 553 -2.56 -24.84 -48.73
CA LEU A 553 -1.97 -24.05 -47.64
C LEU A 553 -3.06 -23.54 -46.68
N VAL A 554 -4.19 -23.08 -47.22
CA VAL A 554 -5.35 -22.65 -46.43
C VAL A 554 -5.95 -23.82 -45.65
N ALA A 555 -6.12 -25.00 -46.27
CA ALA A 555 -6.61 -26.18 -45.58
C ALA A 555 -5.70 -26.58 -44.41
N GLY A 556 -4.38 -26.55 -44.61
CA GLY A 556 -3.40 -26.81 -43.54
C GLY A 556 -3.46 -25.81 -42.40
N LEU A 557 -3.59 -24.51 -42.71
CA LEU A 557 -3.75 -23.45 -41.72
C LEU A 557 -5.03 -23.65 -40.88
N LEU A 558 -6.17 -23.86 -41.54
CA LEU A 558 -7.47 -24.04 -40.89
C LEU A 558 -7.51 -25.30 -40.02
N GLU A 559 -6.87 -26.39 -40.46
CA GLU A 559 -6.74 -27.61 -39.67
C GLU A 559 -5.86 -27.41 -38.42
N GLY A 560 -4.75 -26.68 -38.57
CA GLY A 560 -3.90 -26.30 -37.43
C GLY A 560 -4.66 -25.46 -36.40
N LEU A 561 -5.44 -24.49 -36.87
CA LEU A 561 -6.32 -23.68 -36.01
C LEU A 561 -7.37 -24.56 -35.32
N ARG A 562 -7.96 -25.54 -36.02
CA ARG A 562 -8.99 -26.44 -35.47
C ARG A 562 -8.42 -27.27 -34.33
N SER A 563 -7.25 -27.85 -34.54
CA SER A 563 -6.54 -28.65 -33.55
C SER A 563 -6.14 -27.82 -32.32
N GLU A 564 -5.56 -26.64 -32.51
CA GLU A 564 -5.14 -25.80 -31.39
C GLU A 564 -6.32 -25.22 -30.59
N LEU A 565 -7.43 -24.85 -31.25
CA LEU A 565 -8.64 -24.44 -30.54
C LEU A 565 -9.28 -25.61 -29.79
N ALA A 566 -9.25 -26.83 -30.33
CA ALA A 566 -9.70 -28.02 -29.62
C ALA A 566 -8.80 -28.34 -28.41
N HIS A 567 -7.49 -28.13 -28.50
CA HIS A 567 -6.57 -28.23 -27.37
C HIS A 567 -6.88 -27.19 -26.28
N VAL A 568 -7.15 -25.94 -26.68
CA VAL A 568 -7.60 -24.89 -25.75
C VAL A 568 -8.90 -25.29 -25.06
N GLN A 569 -9.89 -25.79 -25.80
CA GLN A 569 -11.16 -26.25 -25.26
C GLN A 569 -10.99 -27.43 -24.28
N ALA A 570 -10.15 -28.42 -24.61
CA ALA A 570 -9.85 -29.54 -23.73
C ALA A 570 -9.12 -29.09 -22.46
N ALA A 571 -8.18 -28.14 -22.59
CA ALA A 571 -7.49 -27.54 -21.46
C ALA A 571 -8.47 -26.80 -20.53
N LEU A 572 -9.38 -25.98 -21.09
CA LEU A 572 -10.43 -25.29 -20.34
C LEU A 572 -11.39 -26.28 -19.64
N GLY A 573 -11.80 -27.36 -20.32
CA GLY A 573 -12.66 -28.40 -19.74
C GLY A 573 -12.01 -29.16 -18.56
N SER A 574 -10.69 -29.29 -18.56
CA SER A 574 -9.93 -29.96 -17.49
C SER A 574 -9.70 -29.10 -16.24
N LEU A 575 -9.99 -27.79 -16.30
CA LEU A 575 -9.66 -26.80 -15.27
C LEU A 575 -10.84 -26.42 -14.34
N VAL A 576 -11.97 -27.14 -14.41
CA VAL A 576 -13.32 -26.91 -13.78
C VAL A 576 -14.28 -26.12 -14.70
N ALA A 577 -15.58 -26.41 -14.59
CA ALA A 577 -16.71 -25.98 -15.43
C ALA A 577 -16.67 -24.51 -15.89
N SER A 578 -15.88 -24.23 -16.93
CA SER A 578 -15.98 -22.99 -17.68
C SER A 578 -17.34 -22.98 -18.38
N PRO A 579 -18.18 -21.94 -18.21
CA PRO A 579 -19.42 -21.81 -18.98
C PRO A 579 -19.13 -21.58 -20.47
N LEU A 580 -17.87 -21.29 -20.84
CA LEU A 580 -17.47 -21.01 -22.21
C LEU A 580 -17.17 -22.29 -22.99
N SER A 581 -17.86 -22.47 -24.12
CA SER A 581 -17.52 -23.49 -25.11
C SER A 581 -17.12 -22.86 -26.43
N LEU A 582 -15.90 -23.12 -26.87
CA LEU A 582 -15.39 -22.72 -28.17
C LEU A 582 -15.28 -23.94 -29.08
N SER A 583 -15.89 -23.87 -30.26
CA SER A 583 -15.75 -24.90 -31.29
C SER A 583 -15.57 -24.28 -32.66
N MET A 584 -14.70 -24.89 -33.46
CA MET A 584 -14.51 -24.52 -34.87
C MET A 584 -14.78 -25.71 -35.77
N THR A 585 -15.67 -25.55 -36.74
CA THR A 585 -15.87 -26.51 -37.84
C THR A 585 -15.44 -25.87 -39.15
N VAL A 586 -14.88 -26.68 -40.04
CA VAL A 586 -14.37 -26.24 -41.34
C VAL A 586 -15.06 -27.07 -42.42
N HIS A 587 -15.76 -26.39 -43.31
CA HIS A 587 -16.44 -26.97 -44.46
C HIS A 587 -15.71 -26.52 -45.72
N ARG A 588 -15.21 -27.49 -46.51
CA ARG A 588 -14.57 -27.22 -47.79
C ARG A 588 -15.59 -27.44 -48.91
N HIS A 589 -15.76 -26.45 -49.78
CA HIS A 589 -16.61 -26.60 -50.95
C HIS A 589 -15.94 -27.56 -51.95
N PRO A 590 -16.64 -28.58 -52.48
CA PRO A 590 -16.04 -29.58 -53.37
C PRO A 590 -15.61 -28.99 -54.73
N GLU A 591 -16.42 -28.09 -55.31
CA GLU A 591 -16.14 -27.41 -56.58
C GLU A 591 -16.40 -25.90 -56.48
N PRO A 592 -15.55 -25.13 -55.79
CA PRO A 592 -15.70 -23.68 -55.75
C PRO A 592 -15.32 -23.07 -57.10
N PRO A 593 -15.94 -21.95 -57.52
CA PRO A 593 -15.44 -21.15 -58.63
C PRO A 593 -13.94 -20.86 -58.45
N PRO A 594 -13.14 -20.81 -59.53
CA PRO A 594 -11.70 -20.61 -59.45
C PRO A 594 -11.29 -19.38 -58.61
N GLU A 595 -12.09 -18.32 -58.70
CA GLU A 595 -11.90 -17.07 -57.96
C GLU A 595 -12.24 -17.16 -56.47
N ALA A 596 -13.04 -18.16 -56.08
CA ALA A 596 -13.48 -18.40 -54.70
C ALA A 596 -12.68 -19.52 -54.02
N ALA A 597 -11.90 -20.32 -54.75
CA ALA A 597 -11.24 -21.52 -54.24
C ALA A 597 -10.29 -21.29 -53.05
N SER A 598 -9.77 -20.06 -52.90
CA SER A 598 -8.90 -19.65 -51.78
C SER A 598 -9.53 -18.56 -50.92
N GLU A 599 -10.86 -18.47 -50.87
CA GLU A 599 -11.59 -17.56 -50.00
C GLU A 599 -12.13 -18.30 -48.77
N ILE A 600 -11.99 -17.68 -47.60
CA ILE A 600 -12.49 -18.18 -46.33
C ILE A 600 -13.66 -17.30 -45.88
N ALA A 601 -14.81 -17.89 -45.58
CA ALA A 601 -15.91 -17.23 -44.91
C ALA A 601 -15.92 -17.67 -43.43
N PHE A 602 -15.56 -16.76 -42.52
CA PHE A 602 -15.69 -16.98 -41.08
C PHE A 602 -17.10 -16.61 -40.63
N VAL A 603 -17.87 -17.61 -40.20
CA VAL A 603 -19.21 -17.47 -39.64
C VAL A 603 -19.09 -17.56 -38.12
N VAL A 604 -19.12 -16.43 -37.43
CA VAL A 604 -19.05 -16.38 -35.97
C VAL A 604 -20.45 -16.42 -35.39
N SER A 605 -20.76 -17.42 -34.58
CA SER A 605 -22.01 -17.55 -33.83
C SER A 605 -21.71 -17.45 -32.34
N VAL A 606 -22.31 -16.45 -31.68
CA VAL A 606 -22.26 -16.32 -30.21
C VAL A 606 -23.60 -16.73 -29.64
N GLU A 607 -23.58 -17.80 -28.86
CA GLU A 607 -24.72 -18.37 -28.16
C GLU A 607 -24.63 -18.02 -26.67
N ARG A 608 -25.79 -17.82 -26.03
CA ARG A 608 -25.87 -17.70 -24.58
C ARG A 608 -27.12 -18.43 -24.12
N GLU A 609 -26.99 -19.33 -23.14
CA GLU A 609 -28.12 -20.09 -22.58
C GLU A 609 -28.92 -20.89 -23.64
N GLY A 610 -28.24 -21.36 -24.68
CA GLY A 610 -28.86 -22.16 -25.76
C GLY A 610 -29.54 -21.35 -26.87
N PHE A 611 -29.50 -20.02 -26.82
CA PHE A 611 -30.00 -19.13 -27.87
C PHE A 611 -28.84 -18.41 -28.58
N VAL A 612 -28.85 -18.40 -29.93
CA VAL A 612 -27.91 -17.59 -30.73
C VAL A 612 -28.25 -16.12 -30.51
N ARG A 613 -27.35 -15.39 -29.85
CA ARG A 613 -27.53 -13.98 -29.53
C ARG A 613 -27.09 -13.09 -30.70
N THR A 614 -26.04 -13.48 -31.41
CA THR A 614 -25.51 -12.72 -32.53
C THR A 614 -24.78 -13.66 -33.49
N ARG A 615 -24.93 -13.43 -34.79
CA ARG A 615 -24.14 -14.08 -35.84
C ARG A 615 -23.54 -13.04 -36.77
N ARG A 616 -22.30 -13.26 -37.19
CA ARG A 616 -21.59 -12.38 -38.12
C ARG A 616 -20.80 -13.17 -39.14
N VAL A 617 -20.70 -12.66 -40.36
CA VAL A 617 -19.88 -13.24 -41.42
C VAL A 617 -18.74 -12.30 -41.80
N VAL A 618 -17.54 -12.84 -41.90
CA VAL A 618 -16.35 -12.12 -42.38
C VAL A 618 -15.78 -12.88 -43.57
N ARG A 619 -15.57 -12.20 -44.70
CA ARG A 619 -15.03 -12.82 -45.91
C ARG A 619 -13.56 -12.48 -46.13
N VAL A 620 -12.76 -13.50 -46.41
CA VAL A 620 -11.30 -13.41 -46.44
C VAL A 620 -10.69 -14.10 -47.67
N PRO A 621 -10.51 -13.42 -48.80
CA PRO A 621 -9.64 -13.88 -49.86
C PRO A 621 -8.21 -14.05 -49.34
N VAL A 622 -7.63 -15.21 -49.67
CA VAL A 622 -6.25 -15.53 -49.32
C VAL A 622 -5.36 -15.42 -50.55
N ALA A 623 -4.21 -14.77 -50.39
CA ALA A 623 -3.16 -14.70 -51.40
C ALA A 623 -1.81 -15.09 -50.80
N LYS A 624 -1.02 -15.90 -51.51
CA LYS A 624 0.33 -16.27 -51.08
C LYS A 624 1.39 -15.38 -51.72
N LEU A 625 2.47 -15.13 -51.01
CA LEU A 625 3.67 -14.55 -51.60
C LEU A 625 4.42 -15.63 -52.38
N GLU A 626 4.62 -15.41 -53.67
CA GLU A 626 5.33 -16.33 -54.56
C GLU A 626 6.77 -15.89 -54.78
N GLN A 627 7.65 -16.83 -55.15
CA GLN A 627 9.01 -16.53 -55.60
C GLN A 627 9.11 -16.55 -57.13
N ARG A 628 9.99 -15.71 -57.67
CA ARG A 628 10.46 -15.77 -59.05
C ARG A 628 11.92 -16.23 -59.05
N GLY A 629 12.24 -17.27 -59.83
CA GLY A 629 13.62 -17.70 -60.06
C GLY A 629 14.39 -18.00 -58.76
N GLU A 630 15.65 -17.57 -58.69
CA GLU A 630 16.65 -17.81 -57.63
C GLU A 630 16.28 -17.18 -56.25
N GLY A 631 15.15 -17.56 -55.67
CA GLY A 631 14.80 -17.23 -54.28
C GLY A 631 14.28 -15.81 -54.02
N GLN A 632 14.04 -15.00 -55.06
CA GLN A 632 13.51 -13.65 -54.90
C GLN A 632 11.98 -13.66 -54.78
N TRP A 633 11.45 -13.12 -53.69
CA TRP A 633 10.01 -12.94 -53.49
C TRP A 633 9.43 -11.85 -54.41
N LEU A 634 8.27 -12.11 -54.99
CA LEU A 634 7.57 -11.12 -55.80
C LEU A 634 7.26 -9.85 -54.99
N PRO A 635 7.26 -8.67 -55.63
CA PRO A 635 6.95 -7.40 -54.96
C PRO A 635 5.45 -7.21 -54.71
N THR A 636 4.60 -8.07 -55.27
CA THR A 636 3.14 -7.98 -55.18
C THR A 636 2.52 -9.35 -54.90
N PHE A 637 1.40 -9.34 -54.18
CA PHE A 637 0.52 -10.49 -53.99
C PHE A 637 -0.46 -10.58 -55.15
N ARG A 638 -0.59 -11.76 -55.77
CA ARG A 638 -1.54 -11.98 -56.87
C ARG A 638 -2.96 -12.00 -56.34
N LEU A 639 -3.60 -10.84 -56.33
CA LEU A 639 -4.97 -10.63 -55.90
C LEU A 639 -5.58 -9.56 -56.83
N GLY A 640 -6.37 -10.00 -57.80
CA GLY A 640 -6.89 -9.15 -58.87
C GLY A 640 -7.83 -8.06 -58.35
N ARG A 641 -7.77 -6.88 -58.97
CA ARG A 641 -8.60 -5.73 -58.60
C ARG A 641 -10.10 -6.06 -58.70
N GLU A 642 -10.50 -6.67 -59.81
CA GLU A 642 -11.90 -7.05 -60.07
C GLU A 642 -12.45 -7.99 -59.00
N ARG A 643 -11.61 -8.93 -58.52
CA ARG A 643 -11.96 -9.84 -57.43
C ARG A 643 -12.22 -9.09 -56.12
N LEU A 644 -11.41 -8.09 -55.80
CA LEU A 644 -11.62 -7.26 -54.61
C LEU A 644 -12.83 -6.34 -54.76
N ASP A 645 -13.04 -5.75 -55.94
CA ASP A 645 -14.21 -4.91 -56.21
C ASP A 645 -15.51 -5.74 -56.11
N ALA A 646 -15.52 -6.96 -56.65
CA ALA A 646 -16.64 -7.89 -56.53
C ALA A 646 -16.90 -8.32 -55.06
N LEU A 647 -15.84 -8.54 -54.27
CA LEU A 647 -15.96 -8.87 -52.86
C LEU A 647 -16.54 -7.70 -52.04
N LEU A 648 -16.03 -6.49 -52.28
CA LEU A 648 -16.46 -5.27 -51.59
C LEU A 648 -17.90 -4.86 -51.95
N ALA A 649 -18.37 -5.24 -53.14
CA ALA A 649 -19.77 -5.08 -53.52
C ALA A 649 -20.72 -6.02 -52.74
N ARG A 650 -20.21 -7.19 -52.31
CA ARG A 650 -21.00 -8.19 -51.55
C ARG A 650 -21.04 -7.87 -50.07
N THR A 651 -19.90 -7.50 -49.48
CA THR A 651 -19.82 -7.20 -48.04
C THR A 651 -18.77 -6.14 -47.73
N GLU A 652 -19.09 -5.30 -46.76
CA GLU A 652 -18.14 -4.34 -46.20
C GLU A 652 -17.18 -5.01 -45.19
N ALA A 653 -17.52 -6.18 -44.66
CA ALA A 653 -16.72 -6.96 -43.72
C ALA A 653 -15.74 -7.90 -44.43
N ALA A 654 -15.01 -7.36 -45.40
CA ALA A 654 -14.03 -8.09 -46.21
C ALA A 654 -12.58 -7.76 -45.81
N PHE A 655 -11.75 -8.79 -45.68
CA PHE A 655 -10.32 -8.69 -45.34
C PHE A 655 -9.47 -9.53 -46.28
N CYS A 656 -8.20 -9.22 -46.44
CA CYS A 656 -7.25 -10.03 -47.20
C CYS A 656 -6.30 -10.70 -46.23
N LEU A 657 -6.12 -12.01 -46.36
CA LEU A 657 -5.08 -12.75 -45.66
C LEU A 657 -3.92 -13.02 -46.62
N PHE A 658 -2.72 -12.59 -46.25
CA PHE A 658 -1.51 -12.79 -47.02
C PHE A 658 -0.62 -13.83 -46.34
N LEU A 659 -0.36 -14.93 -47.06
CA LEU A 659 0.58 -15.96 -46.64
C LEU A 659 1.99 -15.55 -47.01
N VAL A 660 2.83 -15.35 -46.00
CA VAL A 660 4.18 -14.79 -46.15
C VAL A 660 5.21 -15.62 -45.38
N PRO A 661 6.48 -15.63 -45.82
CA PRO A 661 7.55 -16.19 -45.02
C PRO A 661 7.78 -15.34 -43.75
N ALA A 662 8.41 -15.96 -42.75
CA ALA A 662 8.90 -15.24 -41.57
C ALA A 662 10.00 -14.22 -41.97
N PHE A 663 9.61 -12.97 -42.22
CA PHE A 663 10.53 -11.86 -42.50
C PHE A 663 11.18 -11.35 -41.21
N VAL A 664 10.52 -10.43 -40.50
CA VAL A 664 10.97 -9.87 -39.21
C VAL A 664 10.33 -10.61 -38.04
N ARG A 665 9.09 -11.06 -38.22
CA ARG A 665 8.31 -11.86 -37.26
C ARG A 665 7.68 -13.04 -37.99
N PRO A 666 7.53 -14.21 -37.33
CA PRO A 666 6.81 -15.33 -37.91
C PRO A 666 5.30 -15.09 -37.76
N GLU A 667 4.75 -14.23 -38.60
CA GLU A 667 3.33 -13.85 -38.60
C GLU A 667 2.76 -13.83 -40.03
N LEU A 668 1.44 -14.00 -40.14
CA LEU A 668 0.67 -13.86 -41.37
C LEU A 668 -0.02 -12.49 -41.35
N TRP A 669 -0.25 -11.91 -42.52
CA TRP A 669 -0.69 -10.52 -42.60
C TRP A 669 -2.16 -10.43 -42.96
N VAL A 670 -2.96 -9.77 -42.12
CA VAL A 670 -4.37 -9.49 -42.38
C VAL A 670 -4.60 -7.99 -42.56
N MET A 671 -5.24 -7.63 -43.67
CA MET A 671 -5.48 -6.24 -44.07
C MET A 671 -6.95 -6.06 -44.48
N PRO A 672 -7.62 -4.95 -44.15
CA PRO A 672 -8.96 -4.68 -44.69
C PRO A 672 -8.96 -4.64 -46.23
N ALA A 673 -9.93 -5.29 -46.88
CA ALA A 673 -9.99 -5.38 -48.34
C ALA A 673 -10.11 -4.00 -49.01
N ARG A 674 -10.82 -3.06 -48.37
CA ARG A 674 -10.90 -1.65 -48.81
C ARG A 674 -9.53 -0.99 -48.86
N LEU A 675 -8.69 -1.24 -47.86
CA LEU A 675 -7.35 -0.68 -47.79
C LEU A 675 -6.43 -1.35 -48.81
N ALA A 676 -6.57 -2.65 -49.02
CA ALA A 676 -5.84 -3.36 -50.07
C ALA A 676 -6.20 -2.80 -51.46
N ARG A 677 -7.49 -2.58 -51.71
CA ARG A 677 -8.00 -1.98 -52.95
C ARG A 677 -7.54 -0.53 -53.15
N ALA A 678 -7.53 0.29 -52.10
CA ALA A 678 -6.98 1.65 -52.12
C ALA A 678 -5.47 1.66 -52.40
N SER A 679 -4.74 0.69 -51.84
CA SER A 679 -3.30 0.54 -52.05
C SER A 679 -2.98 0.14 -53.50
N MET A 680 -3.82 -0.69 -54.12
CA MET A 680 -3.73 -1.00 -55.54
C MET A 680 -3.99 0.22 -56.42
N GLU A 681 -4.95 1.06 -56.04
CA GLU A 681 -5.27 2.30 -56.77
C GLU A 681 -4.13 3.30 -56.75
N ALA A 682 -3.58 3.55 -55.55
CA ALA A 682 -2.50 4.50 -55.34
C ALA A 682 -1.23 4.14 -56.15
N GLN A 683 -1.04 2.87 -56.48
CA GLN A 683 0.10 2.39 -57.27
C GLN A 683 -0.27 2.04 -58.73
N GLY A 684 -1.51 2.27 -59.16
CA GLY A 684 -1.98 1.90 -60.50
C GLY A 684 -1.94 0.38 -60.79
N ALA A 685 -1.94 -0.45 -59.75
CA ALA A 685 -1.80 -1.90 -59.87
C ALA A 685 -3.15 -2.57 -60.16
N LEU A 686 -3.26 -3.28 -61.29
CA LEU A 686 -4.48 -4.02 -61.66
C LEU A 686 -4.48 -5.47 -61.16
N SER A 687 -3.29 -6.07 -61.02
CA SER A 687 -3.12 -7.51 -60.85
C SER A 687 -2.79 -7.95 -59.42
N GLY A 688 -2.47 -7.03 -58.51
CA GLY A 688 -2.01 -7.44 -57.19
C GLY A 688 -1.80 -6.32 -56.18
N VAL A 689 -1.79 -6.72 -54.90
CA VAL A 689 -1.54 -5.83 -53.76
C VAL A 689 -0.04 -5.69 -53.54
N PRO A 690 0.50 -4.46 -53.41
CA PRO A 690 1.93 -4.25 -53.15
C PRO A 690 2.35 -4.83 -51.80
N ARG A 691 3.49 -5.54 -51.78
CA ARG A 691 3.99 -6.22 -50.56
C ARG A 691 4.30 -5.23 -49.44
N GLU A 692 4.95 -4.12 -49.75
CA GLU A 692 5.32 -3.10 -48.76
C GLU A 692 4.09 -2.43 -48.15
N ALA A 693 3.05 -2.17 -48.95
CA ALA A 693 1.78 -1.64 -48.46
C ALA A 693 1.08 -2.63 -47.53
N ALA A 694 1.03 -3.91 -47.91
CA ALA A 694 0.48 -4.96 -47.06
C ALA A 694 1.28 -5.09 -45.75
N GLN A 695 2.61 -5.09 -45.80
CA GLN A 695 3.45 -5.21 -44.60
C GLN A 695 3.24 -4.06 -43.61
N GLY A 696 3.14 -2.81 -44.10
CA GLY A 696 2.99 -1.63 -43.24
C GLY A 696 1.59 -1.45 -42.64
N ALA A 697 0.57 -2.04 -43.24
CA ALA A 697 -0.84 -1.80 -42.89
C ALA A 697 -1.57 -3.04 -42.34
N SER A 698 -0.91 -4.19 -42.26
CA SER A 698 -1.52 -5.43 -41.79
C SER A 698 -1.39 -5.63 -40.29
N ARG A 699 -2.31 -6.41 -39.73
CA ARG A 699 -2.22 -6.99 -38.38
C ARG A 699 -1.89 -8.48 -38.49
N SER A 700 -1.42 -9.08 -37.39
CA SER A 700 -1.23 -10.53 -37.32
C SER A 700 -2.58 -11.25 -37.40
N LEU A 701 -2.61 -12.45 -37.97
CA LEU A 701 -3.81 -13.29 -38.01
C LEU A 701 -4.32 -13.58 -36.60
N ALA A 702 -3.43 -13.87 -35.65
CA ALA A 702 -3.81 -14.11 -34.26
C ALA A 702 -4.53 -12.92 -33.61
N GLN A 703 -4.00 -11.71 -33.79
CA GLN A 703 -4.62 -10.53 -33.22
C GLN A 703 -5.95 -10.20 -33.87
N TRP A 704 -6.02 -10.28 -35.20
CA TRP A 704 -7.25 -10.00 -35.93
C TRP A 704 -8.35 -11.03 -35.63
N LEU A 705 -8.03 -12.33 -35.64
CA LEU A 705 -9.02 -13.37 -35.41
C LEU A 705 -9.60 -13.30 -33.99
N VAL A 706 -8.76 -13.05 -32.98
CA VAL A 706 -9.21 -13.02 -31.58
C VAL A 706 -9.86 -11.69 -31.22
N TYR A 707 -9.20 -10.57 -31.52
CA TYR A 707 -9.71 -9.28 -31.08
C TYR A 707 -10.79 -8.73 -31.99
N ASP A 708 -10.75 -8.95 -33.30
CA ASP A 708 -11.69 -8.32 -34.22
C ASP A 708 -12.85 -9.27 -34.55
N VAL A 709 -12.56 -10.52 -34.93
CA VAL A 709 -13.55 -11.51 -35.36
C VAL A 709 -14.27 -12.13 -34.17
N LEU A 710 -13.56 -12.83 -33.27
CA LEU A 710 -14.16 -13.36 -32.03
C LEU A 710 -14.64 -12.23 -31.12
N GLY A 711 -13.96 -11.08 -31.13
CA GLY A 711 -14.37 -9.90 -30.36
C GLY A 711 -15.61 -9.18 -30.87
N LEU A 712 -16.20 -9.61 -32.00
CA LEU A 712 -17.37 -9.00 -32.61
C LEU A 712 -17.17 -7.48 -32.87
N TRP A 713 -15.98 -7.08 -33.31
CA TRP A 713 -15.75 -5.72 -33.81
C TRP A 713 -15.92 -5.63 -35.33
N VAL A 714 -15.81 -6.76 -36.03
CA VAL A 714 -16.00 -6.86 -37.48
C VAL A 714 -17.03 -7.94 -37.82
N GLY A 715 -17.53 -7.92 -39.06
CA GLY A 715 -18.47 -8.91 -39.58
C GLY A 715 -19.81 -8.32 -40.00
N ASP A 716 -20.36 -8.88 -41.07
CA ASP A 716 -21.65 -8.52 -41.64
C ASP A 716 -22.78 -9.20 -40.87
N GLU A 717 -23.76 -8.41 -40.45
CA GLU A 717 -24.92 -8.87 -39.67
C GLU A 717 -26.17 -9.06 -40.55
N ARG A 718 -26.10 -8.74 -41.84
CA ARG A 718 -27.25 -8.81 -42.75
C ARG A 718 -27.71 -10.27 -42.95
N PRO A 719 -29.00 -10.60 -42.71
CA PRO A 719 -29.49 -11.97 -42.78
C PRO A 719 -29.27 -12.65 -44.14
N ASP A 720 -29.41 -11.92 -45.24
CA ASP A 720 -29.17 -12.43 -46.60
C ASP A 720 -27.72 -12.85 -46.83
N VAL A 721 -26.74 -12.14 -46.24
CA VAL A 721 -25.31 -12.48 -46.31
C VAL A 721 -25.00 -13.69 -45.43
N ILE A 722 -25.63 -13.76 -44.25
CA ILE A 722 -25.50 -14.86 -43.31
C ILE A 722 -26.10 -16.16 -43.87
N ASP A 723 -27.29 -16.10 -44.45
CA ASP A 723 -28.00 -17.26 -44.99
C ASP A 723 -27.32 -17.78 -46.25
N ALA A 724 -26.86 -16.88 -47.13
CA ALA A 724 -26.02 -17.24 -48.28
C ALA A 724 -24.76 -17.99 -47.83
N SER A 725 -24.14 -17.59 -46.73
CA SER A 725 -22.94 -18.24 -46.16
C SER A 725 -23.19 -19.67 -45.63
N ARG A 726 -24.44 -20.02 -45.29
CA ARG A 726 -24.82 -21.31 -44.66
C ARG A 726 -25.29 -22.36 -45.64
N GLU A 727 -25.95 -21.97 -46.73
CA GLU A 727 -26.47 -22.90 -47.74
C GLU A 727 -25.39 -23.48 -48.67
N GLY A 728 -24.12 -23.36 -48.27
CA GLY A 728 -22.97 -23.65 -49.11
C GLY A 728 -22.78 -22.53 -50.11
N ASP A 729 -22.45 -21.33 -49.63
CA ASP A 729 -22.16 -20.16 -50.46
C ASP A 729 -21.23 -20.58 -51.59
N ALA A 730 -21.78 -20.66 -52.80
CA ALA A 730 -21.02 -21.00 -54.00
C ALA A 730 -19.88 -20.00 -54.24
N ALA A 731 -19.80 -18.92 -53.47
CA ALA A 731 -18.80 -17.88 -53.57
C ALA A 731 -17.61 -18.00 -52.59
N ALA A 732 -17.45 -19.05 -51.75
CA ALA A 732 -16.24 -19.25 -50.94
C ALA A 732 -15.76 -20.71 -50.93
N GLY A 733 -14.44 -20.93 -51.02
CA GLY A 733 -13.82 -22.26 -51.02
C GLY A 733 -13.82 -22.94 -49.64
N PHE A 734 -13.84 -22.14 -48.57
CA PHE A 734 -13.88 -22.61 -47.19
C PHE A 734 -14.91 -21.82 -46.38
N VAL A 735 -15.78 -22.52 -45.66
CA VAL A 735 -16.67 -21.95 -44.65
C VAL A 735 -16.21 -22.43 -43.28
N VAL A 736 -15.98 -21.50 -42.36
CA VAL A 736 -15.48 -21.77 -41.01
C VAL A 736 -16.52 -21.30 -40.02
N ASP A 737 -17.23 -22.23 -39.38
CA ASP A 737 -18.16 -21.89 -38.30
C ASP A 737 -17.40 -21.86 -36.97
N LEU A 738 -17.32 -20.66 -36.40
CA LEU A 738 -16.79 -20.39 -35.07
C LEU A 738 -17.96 -20.23 -34.11
N THR A 739 -18.20 -21.22 -33.26
CA THR A 739 -19.26 -21.15 -32.24
C THR A 739 -18.66 -20.88 -30.87
N VAL A 740 -19.16 -19.85 -30.20
CA VAL A 740 -18.82 -19.50 -28.81
C VAL A 740 -20.09 -19.57 -27.99
N ARG A 741 -20.15 -20.42 -26.96
CA ARG A 741 -21.31 -20.60 -26.07
C ARG A 741 -21.01 -20.13 -24.65
#